data_AF-A0A482WND5-F1
#
_entry.id   AF-A0A482WND5-F1
#
_cell.length_a   1.000
_cell.length_b   1.000
_cell.length_c   1.000
_cell.angle_alpha   90.00
_cell.angle_beta   90.00
_cell.angle_gamma   90.00
#
_symmetry.space_group_name_H-M   'P 1'
#
loop_
_entity.id
_entity.type
_entity.pdbx_description
1 polymer ?
#
loop_
_entity_poly.entity_id
_entity_poly.type
_entity_poly.pdbx_seq_one_letter_code
_entity_poly.pdbx_strand_id
1 'polypeptide(L)'
;MENLTYSFGFFSISTDLFLMSNRTYDLLTMIRSKYYLFEVYNYSSLVLFKIMLLSVNNVLTEMKLFHLNFEEIDMFLEEKKSKGFEDTEQNIEEVDNSLKRIMRHVAIHHQVIFRKVDILNSGLKFRLFYFNTFSCLQICLSIFSFMKGEFTFKMKHGVVIFGVVMNCFFICDLGQRLQDEGEKIRNDLIFGCNWLNKPNWMNKMLLFMMIQNNKLPKLGLFNVFTLNRNNLRVRFVLFAYRSRCFHALVCRGYEMYGRGSRNVIIESSNGYFLNGIQTGKCVLTSGMILCFPEYENILHDIPSNSDTKLQLSIKEQISMLNTSFERSKSLSPLKLGENEFLDINLIFFSDIVYQALNENSFYRFFDSKKLKEDFDIDPDVLLQICSTFVLLKVIDNFEEKKYDRVSNTLYDFLRTTSSTQLCQGMDVVVEYSPFVNSSFFNSWSTGIVSQVYGEDSCIFVTDVHLPSHGGGSPVYRFKNGCKDSLLGIIIEPKMWNNNVWSGNSLAVNLNAVLKHYLGSDDSMLDHNSLIHNESSEETWFDNIGCSVVRIEMDYLWGSGVVLNSRLGVIMTCAHVVNYKTVCDVVVKCETSINPGKVVFSSKLGEVYDLAIIITKFPLDSFMQLEISKDFPIKGETVYSAGFSWPNTSKLLVSKGVVSRVIIDNNMPVMVTTTCCIQPGCSGGALLRANGQLIGIPVMSLSHTTDCSPHSHYNCAVPLCLFRDVIDEFCRTADISLLSCLTTTESGTMRKWKMKNKL
;
A
#
# COMPACT_ATOMS: atom_id res chain seq x y z
N MET A 1 19.99 -29.55 -49.99
CA MET A 1 21.27 -29.36 -50.70
C MET A 1 22.35 -29.08 -49.66
N GLU A 2 23.06 -30.11 -49.23
CA GLU A 2 23.99 -30.09 -48.09
C GLU A 2 25.45 -29.73 -48.43
N ASN A 3 25.76 -29.20 -49.62
CA ASN A 3 27.14 -28.85 -50.01
C ASN A 3 27.32 -27.38 -50.39
N LEU A 4 27.13 -26.46 -49.44
CA LEU A 4 27.59 -25.07 -49.58
C LEU A 4 28.30 -24.60 -48.31
N THR A 5 29.51 -25.11 -48.09
CA THR A 5 30.50 -24.53 -47.19
C THR A 5 31.12 -23.29 -47.86
N TYR A 6 30.42 -22.16 -47.80
CA TYR A 6 31.07 -20.87 -48.09
C TYR A 6 31.92 -20.46 -46.89
N SER A 7 33.21 -20.82 -46.92
CA SER A 7 34.22 -20.20 -46.05
C SER A 7 34.37 -18.73 -46.47
N PHE A 8 33.88 -17.81 -45.65
CA PHE A 8 34.18 -16.37 -45.79
C PHE A 8 35.62 -16.07 -45.33
N GLY A 9 36.60 -16.64 -46.03
CA GLY A 9 38.00 -16.28 -45.85
C GLY A 9 38.22 -14.82 -46.27
N PHE A 10 38.82 -14.02 -45.38
CA PHE A 10 39.42 -12.74 -45.76
C PHE A 10 40.49 -13.00 -46.82
N PHE A 11 40.16 -12.81 -48.09
CA PHE A 11 41.16 -12.78 -49.13
C PHE A 11 41.83 -11.41 -49.13
N SER A 12 42.97 -11.31 -48.44
CA SER A 12 44.05 -10.43 -48.90
C SER A 12 44.65 -11.09 -50.15
N ILE A 13 44.10 -10.81 -51.32
CA ILE A 13 44.74 -11.23 -52.57
C ILE A 13 45.55 -10.05 -53.07
N SER A 14 46.85 -10.16 -52.79
CA SER A 14 47.91 -9.57 -53.59
C SER A 14 47.73 -9.96 -55.06
N THR A 15 48.09 -9.01 -55.92
CA THR A 15 48.23 -9.11 -57.37
C THR A 15 48.75 -10.45 -57.89
N ASP A 16 47.85 -11.38 -58.23
CA ASP A 16 48.10 -12.45 -59.20
C ASP A 16 46.78 -12.82 -59.88
N LEU A 17 46.41 -11.99 -60.86
CA LEU A 17 45.19 -12.11 -61.66
C LEU A 17 45.57 -12.60 -63.06
N PHE A 18 45.92 -13.88 -63.21
CA PHE A 18 45.99 -14.49 -64.54
C PHE A 18 45.47 -15.93 -64.47
N LEU A 19 44.42 -16.21 -65.26
CA LEU A 19 43.74 -17.51 -65.47
C LEU A 19 42.63 -17.89 -64.47
N MET A 20 41.55 -17.11 -64.45
CA MET A 20 40.23 -17.57 -63.99
C MET A 20 39.22 -17.43 -65.15
N SER A 21 38.36 -18.44 -65.35
CA SER A 21 37.31 -18.40 -66.39
C SER A 21 36.39 -17.18 -66.22
N ASN A 22 35.85 -16.62 -67.31
CA ASN A 22 34.96 -15.44 -67.25
C ASN A 22 33.83 -15.59 -66.21
N ARG A 23 33.30 -16.81 -66.01
CA ARG A 23 32.23 -17.07 -65.02
C ARG A 23 32.68 -16.95 -63.57
N THR A 24 33.92 -17.31 -63.24
CA THR A 24 34.44 -17.16 -61.87
C THR A 24 34.80 -15.71 -61.56
N TYR A 25 35.26 -14.96 -62.57
CA TYR A 25 35.47 -13.51 -62.46
C TYR A 25 34.15 -12.74 -62.25
N ASP A 26 33.09 -13.07 -63.00
CA ASP A 26 31.76 -12.47 -62.84
C ASP A 26 31.14 -12.77 -61.46
N LEU A 27 31.35 -13.99 -60.94
CA LEU A 27 30.87 -14.36 -59.61
C LEU A 27 31.62 -13.59 -58.49
N LEU A 28 32.94 -13.49 -58.60
CA LEU A 28 33.78 -12.74 -57.65
C LEU A 28 33.45 -11.25 -57.67
N THR A 29 33.24 -10.65 -58.84
CA THR A 29 32.84 -9.25 -58.97
C THR A 29 31.44 -9.00 -58.43
N MET A 30 30.49 -9.93 -58.59
CA MET A 30 29.15 -9.84 -57.99
C MET A 30 29.18 -9.94 -56.45
N ILE A 31 30.04 -10.78 -55.88
CA ILE A 31 30.21 -10.86 -54.43
C ILE A 31 30.85 -9.58 -53.88
N ARG A 32 31.85 -9.06 -54.60
CA ARG A 32 32.56 -7.83 -54.22
C ARG A 32 31.65 -6.60 -54.29
N SER A 33 30.79 -6.48 -55.31
CA SER A 33 29.82 -5.38 -55.42
C SER A 33 28.76 -5.42 -54.32
N LYS A 34 28.27 -6.61 -53.93
CA LYS A 34 27.36 -6.78 -52.78
C LYS A 34 28.01 -6.40 -51.45
N TYR A 35 29.29 -6.71 -51.27
CA TYR A 35 30.04 -6.31 -50.06
C TYR A 35 30.21 -4.79 -49.97
N TYR A 36 30.55 -4.12 -51.08
CA TYR A 36 30.63 -2.65 -51.10
C TYR A 36 29.29 -1.98 -50.83
N LEU A 37 28.18 -2.52 -51.37
CA LEU A 37 26.84 -2.02 -51.05
C LEU A 37 26.50 -2.17 -49.56
N PHE A 38 26.92 -3.26 -48.92
CA PHE A 38 26.75 -3.48 -47.48
C PHE A 38 27.57 -2.49 -46.63
N GLU A 39 28.84 -2.25 -46.98
CA GLU A 39 29.70 -1.28 -46.28
C GLU A 39 29.18 0.16 -46.43
N VAL A 40 28.78 0.56 -47.65
CA VAL A 40 28.16 1.87 -47.91
C VAL A 40 26.88 2.06 -47.09
N TYR A 41 26.08 0.99 -46.95
CA TYR A 41 24.89 1.03 -46.12
C TYR A 41 25.21 1.16 -44.63
N ASN A 42 26.18 0.41 -44.10
CA ASN A 42 26.61 0.55 -42.70
C ASN A 42 27.14 1.96 -42.40
N TYR A 43 27.92 2.53 -43.32
CA TYR A 43 28.44 3.88 -43.17
C TYR A 43 27.31 4.93 -43.19
N SER A 44 26.35 4.82 -44.12
CA SER A 44 25.20 5.73 -44.18
C SER A 44 24.31 5.62 -42.93
N SER A 45 24.13 4.41 -42.41
CA SER A 45 23.43 4.10 -41.16
C SER A 45 24.09 4.77 -39.93
N LEU A 46 25.42 4.73 -39.83
CA LEU A 46 26.17 5.42 -38.77
C LEU A 46 26.08 6.95 -38.89
N VAL A 47 26.13 7.49 -40.10
CA VAL A 47 25.96 8.94 -40.35
C VAL A 47 24.56 9.39 -39.94
N LEU A 48 23.52 8.64 -40.30
CA LEU A 48 22.14 8.93 -39.88
C LEU A 48 21.96 8.87 -38.36
N PHE A 49 22.64 7.95 -37.68
CA PHE A 49 22.64 7.89 -36.22
C PHE A 49 23.28 9.15 -35.60
N LYS A 50 24.43 9.59 -36.10
CA LYS A 50 25.11 10.82 -35.63
C LYS A 50 24.25 12.08 -35.85
N ILE A 51 23.59 12.18 -37.01
CA ILE A 51 22.69 13.30 -37.31
C ILE A 51 21.54 13.34 -36.31
N MET A 52 20.94 12.19 -36.02
CA MET A 52 19.86 12.13 -35.02
C MET A 52 20.36 12.49 -33.61
N LEU A 53 21.51 11.97 -33.19
CA LEU A 53 22.11 12.32 -31.89
C LEU A 53 22.27 13.84 -31.76
N LEU A 54 22.78 14.50 -32.80
CA LEU A 54 22.95 15.95 -32.84
C LEU A 54 21.60 16.68 -32.78
N SER A 55 20.60 16.21 -33.53
CA SER A 55 19.26 16.80 -33.54
C SER A 55 18.54 16.70 -32.19
N VAL A 56 18.63 15.55 -31.51
CA VAL A 56 18.06 15.38 -30.17
C VAL A 56 18.80 16.26 -29.16
N ASN A 57 20.14 16.29 -29.20
CA ASN A 57 20.93 17.13 -28.32
C ASN A 57 20.63 18.63 -28.52
N ASN A 58 20.36 19.07 -29.74
CA ASN A 58 19.93 20.45 -30.01
C ASN A 58 18.61 20.77 -29.28
N VAL A 59 17.60 19.90 -29.38
CA VAL A 59 16.33 20.08 -28.66
C VAL A 59 16.54 20.05 -27.14
N LEU A 60 17.37 19.15 -26.63
CA LEU A 60 17.71 19.09 -25.21
C LEU A 60 18.39 20.38 -24.73
N THR A 61 19.29 20.95 -25.52
CA THR A 61 19.93 22.22 -25.20
C THR A 61 18.91 23.36 -25.16
N GLU A 62 17.97 23.42 -26.11
CA GLU A 62 16.89 24.43 -26.11
C GLU A 62 15.98 24.28 -24.88
N MET A 63 15.64 23.05 -24.49
CA MET A 63 14.89 22.78 -23.27
C MET A 63 15.63 23.24 -22.02
N LYS A 64 16.96 23.11 -21.97
CA LYS A 64 17.78 23.64 -20.88
C LYS A 64 17.87 25.16 -20.88
N LEU A 65 17.96 25.79 -22.06
CA LEU A 65 17.91 27.25 -22.17
C LEU A 65 16.56 27.81 -21.72
N PHE A 66 15.48 27.05 -21.90
CA PHE A 66 14.15 27.44 -21.43
C PHE A 66 14.08 27.54 -19.89
N HIS A 67 14.81 26.68 -19.18
CA HIS A 67 14.91 26.75 -17.71
C HIS A 67 15.55 28.06 -17.23
N LEU A 68 16.61 28.50 -17.90
CA LEU A 68 17.29 29.76 -17.58
C LEU A 68 16.36 30.98 -17.70
N ASN A 69 15.33 30.92 -18.55
CA ASN A 69 14.36 32.00 -18.67
C ASN A 69 13.51 32.18 -17.41
N PHE A 70 13.28 31.14 -16.61
CA PHE A 70 12.58 31.27 -15.32
C PHE A 70 13.48 31.86 -14.24
N GLU A 71 14.75 31.44 -14.21
CA GLU A 71 15.76 32.06 -13.34
C GLU A 71 15.92 33.55 -13.66
N GLU A 72 15.88 33.94 -14.94
CA GLU A 72 15.92 35.34 -15.37
C GLU A 72 14.69 36.14 -14.88
N ILE A 73 13.50 35.55 -14.87
CA ILE A 73 12.29 36.19 -14.33
C ILE A 73 12.42 36.44 -12.82
N ASP A 74 12.95 35.47 -12.07
CA ASP A 74 13.11 35.59 -10.63
C ASP A 74 14.18 36.64 -10.27
N MET A 75 15.32 36.64 -10.98
CA MET A 75 16.34 37.68 -10.84
C MET A 75 15.78 39.08 -11.15
N PHE A 76 14.98 39.23 -12.21
CA PHE A 76 14.35 40.51 -12.57
C PHE A 76 13.40 41.01 -11.48
N LEU A 77 12.61 40.11 -10.88
CA LEU A 77 11.70 40.44 -9.78
C LEU A 77 12.46 40.78 -8.48
N GLU A 78 13.56 40.10 -8.19
CA GLU A 78 14.43 40.40 -7.04
C GLU A 78 15.15 41.74 -7.20
N GLU A 79 15.69 42.03 -8.39
CA GLU A 79 16.35 43.29 -8.69
C GLU A 79 15.40 44.48 -8.50
N LYS A 80 14.16 44.36 -8.99
CA LYS A 80 13.14 45.42 -8.84
C LYS A 80 12.65 45.59 -7.40
N LYS A 81 12.56 44.51 -6.61
CA LYS A 81 12.29 44.58 -5.15
C LYS A 81 13.44 45.27 -4.41
N SER A 82 14.69 44.97 -4.75
CA SER A 82 15.86 45.54 -4.08
C SER A 82 16.03 47.05 -4.29
N LYS A 83 15.56 47.57 -5.45
CA LYS A 83 15.67 48.99 -5.83
C LYS A 83 14.62 49.90 -5.18
N GLY A 84 13.75 49.39 -4.28
CA GLY A 84 12.80 50.21 -3.53
C GLY A 84 11.89 51.05 -4.43
N PHE A 85 11.42 50.48 -5.55
CA PHE A 85 10.51 51.15 -6.47
C PHE A 85 9.24 51.56 -5.73
N GLU A 86 9.05 52.85 -5.45
CA GLU A 86 7.82 53.39 -4.87
C GLU A 86 6.63 53.11 -5.80
N ASP A 87 5.51 52.64 -5.20
CA ASP A 87 4.23 52.26 -5.83
C ASP A 87 3.52 53.46 -6.49
N THR A 88 4.13 54.04 -7.50
CA THR A 88 3.49 55.01 -8.41
C THR A 88 2.90 54.27 -9.61
N GLU A 89 1.71 54.67 -10.06
CA GLU A 89 0.98 53.99 -11.15
C GLU A 89 1.81 53.84 -12.44
N GLN A 90 2.67 54.82 -12.75
CA GLN A 90 3.57 54.78 -13.92
C GLN A 90 4.65 53.69 -13.81
N ASN A 91 5.20 53.47 -12.60
CA ASN A 91 6.20 52.44 -12.37
C ASN A 91 5.62 51.03 -12.47
N ILE A 92 4.36 50.85 -12.03
CA ILE A 92 3.64 49.58 -12.12
C ILE A 92 3.38 49.23 -13.60
N GLU A 93 3.00 50.22 -14.42
CA GLU A 93 2.74 50.00 -15.85
C GLU A 93 4.03 49.66 -16.64
N GLU A 94 5.16 50.29 -16.30
CA GLU A 94 6.46 49.99 -16.94
C GLU A 94 6.96 48.57 -16.59
N VAL A 95 6.81 48.16 -15.32
CA VAL A 95 7.13 46.81 -14.85
C VAL A 95 6.21 45.78 -15.52
N ASP A 96 4.90 46.06 -15.61
CA ASP A 96 3.92 45.18 -16.25
C ASP A 96 4.20 45.01 -17.76
N ASN A 97 4.59 46.08 -18.45
CA ASN A 97 4.96 46.04 -19.86
C ASN A 97 6.26 45.26 -20.12
N SER A 98 7.25 45.41 -19.23
CA SER A 98 8.51 44.64 -19.29
C SER A 98 8.26 43.15 -19.03
N LEU A 99 7.44 42.82 -18.04
CA LEU A 99 7.03 41.44 -17.73
C LEU A 99 6.27 40.81 -18.90
N LYS A 100 5.36 41.55 -19.55
CA LYS A 100 4.65 41.09 -20.77
C LYS A 100 5.60 40.76 -21.90
N ARG A 101 6.68 41.54 -22.09
CA ARG A 101 7.70 41.27 -23.11
C ARG A 101 8.45 39.98 -22.81
N ILE A 102 8.93 39.80 -21.59
CA ILE A 102 9.63 38.58 -21.15
C ILE A 102 8.72 37.36 -21.31
N MET A 103 7.48 37.44 -20.81
CA MET A 103 6.51 36.35 -20.92
C MET A 103 6.19 35.99 -22.37
N ARG A 104 6.09 36.96 -23.29
CA ARG A 104 5.95 36.68 -24.73
C ARG A 104 7.14 35.87 -25.27
N HIS A 105 8.37 36.22 -24.89
CA HIS A 105 9.56 35.46 -25.29
C HIS A 105 9.52 34.02 -24.72
N VAL A 106 9.11 33.83 -23.47
CA VAL A 106 8.94 32.50 -22.87
C VAL A 106 7.92 31.66 -23.63
N ALA A 107 6.74 32.20 -23.94
CA ALA A 107 5.74 31.44 -24.70
C ALA A 107 6.18 31.11 -26.12
N ILE A 108 6.87 32.03 -26.80
CA ILE A 108 7.45 31.76 -28.13
C ILE A 108 8.49 30.65 -28.03
N HIS A 109 9.36 30.69 -27.02
CA HIS A 109 10.39 29.67 -26.81
C HIS A 109 9.77 28.29 -26.53
N HIS A 110 8.73 28.24 -25.66
CA HIS A 110 7.95 27.02 -25.41
C HIS A 110 7.38 26.45 -26.71
N GLN A 111 6.73 27.26 -27.55
CA GLN A 111 6.20 26.81 -28.85
C GLN A 111 7.28 26.31 -29.81
N VAL A 112 8.46 26.95 -29.83
CA VAL A 112 9.59 26.52 -30.66
C VAL A 112 10.08 25.13 -30.25
N ILE A 113 10.15 24.83 -28.95
CA ILE A 113 10.55 23.52 -28.44
C ILE A 113 9.61 22.43 -28.96
N PHE A 114 8.30 22.60 -28.78
CA PHE A 114 7.32 21.61 -29.25
C PHE A 114 7.34 21.45 -30.78
N ARG A 115 7.48 22.55 -31.53
CA ARG A 115 7.66 22.49 -32.98
C ARG A 115 8.92 21.70 -33.38
N LYS A 116 10.04 21.89 -32.68
CA LYS A 116 11.28 21.15 -32.94
C LYS A 116 11.11 19.65 -32.61
N VAL A 117 10.38 19.32 -31.53
CA VAL A 117 10.05 17.93 -31.17
C VAL A 117 9.17 17.28 -32.24
N ASP A 118 8.20 18.00 -32.81
CA ASP A 118 7.35 17.48 -33.90
C ASP A 118 8.14 17.22 -35.19
N ILE A 119 9.05 18.14 -35.56
CA ILE A 119 9.96 17.96 -36.70
C ILE A 119 10.87 16.74 -36.46
N LEU A 120 11.38 16.57 -35.24
CA LEU A 120 12.22 15.44 -34.85
C LEU A 120 11.43 14.12 -34.95
N ASN A 121 10.18 14.09 -34.50
CA ASN A 121 9.29 12.94 -34.63
C ASN A 121 8.99 12.59 -36.10
N SER A 122 8.82 13.59 -36.96
CA SER A 122 8.65 13.38 -38.40
C SER A 122 9.89 12.74 -39.04
N GLY A 123 11.09 13.23 -38.69
CA GLY A 123 12.35 12.65 -39.17
C GLY A 123 12.58 11.20 -38.71
N LEU A 124 12.16 10.86 -37.49
CA LEU A 124 12.27 9.50 -36.96
C LEU A 124 11.39 8.47 -37.70
N LYS A 125 10.22 8.89 -38.22
CA LYS A 125 9.34 8.03 -39.02
C LYS A 125 10.03 7.53 -40.29
N PHE A 126 10.75 8.41 -40.99
CA PHE A 126 11.53 8.05 -42.18
C PHE A 126 12.67 7.07 -41.84
N ARG A 127 13.36 7.30 -40.72
CA ARG A 127 14.45 6.42 -40.27
C ARG A 127 13.96 5.00 -39.95
N LEU A 128 12.79 4.84 -39.33
CA LEU A 128 12.30 3.53 -38.92
C LEU A 128 12.16 2.56 -40.10
N PHE A 129 11.65 3.03 -41.24
CA PHE A 129 11.47 2.16 -42.43
C PHE A 129 12.80 1.68 -43.01
N TYR A 130 13.80 2.55 -43.10
CA TYR A 130 15.09 2.19 -43.71
C TYR A 130 16.01 1.48 -42.72
N PHE A 131 16.32 2.11 -41.59
CA PHE A 131 17.34 1.62 -40.65
C PHE A 131 16.88 0.40 -39.84
N ASN A 132 15.62 0.34 -39.42
CA ASN A 132 15.14 -0.79 -38.60
C ASN A 132 15.05 -2.08 -39.43
N THR A 133 14.56 -1.97 -40.67
CA THR A 133 14.48 -3.11 -41.59
C THR A 133 15.86 -3.72 -41.85
N PHE A 134 16.88 -2.89 -42.07
CA PHE A 134 18.24 -3.36 -42.26
C PHE A 134 18.88 -3.87 -40.97
N SER A 135 18.69 -3.17 -39.84
CA SER A 135 19.23 -3.61 -38.54
C SER A 135 18.65 -4.96 -38.12
N CYS A 136 17.34 -5.17 -38.34
CA CYS A 136 16.68 -6.46 -38.13
C CYS A 136 17.24 -7.54 -39.04
N LEU A 137 17.41 -7.26 -40.34
CA LEU A 137 18.03 -8.20 -41.28
C LEU A 137 19.46 -8.56 -40.86
N GLN A 138 20.25 -7.57 -40.43
CA GLN A 138 21.62 -7.74 -39.97
C GLN A 138 21.69 -8.55 -38.68
N ILE A 139 20.79 -8.32 -37.72
CA ILE A 139 20.67 -9.14 -36.50
C ILE A 139 20.32 -10.58 -36.87
N CYS A 140 19.31 -10.79 -37.73
CA CYS A 140 18.89 -12.13 -38.14
C CYS A 140 20.02 -12.90 -38.84
N LEU A 141 20.72 -12.26 -39.79
CA LEU A 141 21.87 -12.85 -40.48
C LEU A 141 23.05 -13.10 -39.54
N SER A 142 23.29 -12.20 -38.58
CA SER A 142 24.37 -12.34 -37.60
C SER A 142 24.08 -13.45 -36.60
N ILE A 143 22.84 -13.60 -36.14
CA ILE A 143 22.41 -14.70 -35.26
C ILE A 143 22.52 -16.04 -35.99
N PHE A 144 22.04 -16.11 -37.24
CA PHE A 144 22.16 -17.32 -38.05
C PHE A 144 23.61 -17.74 -38.25
N SER A 145 24.48 -16.76 -38.55
CA SER A 145 25.92 -16.98 -38.73
C SER A 145 26.63 -17.32 -37.40
N PHE A 146 26.18 -16.74 -36.28
CA PHE A 146 26.67 -17.05 -34.93
C PHE A 146 26.34 -18.49 -34.52
N MET A 147 25.18 -19.02 -34.92
CA MET A 147 24.79 -20.39 -34.61
C MET A 147 25.58 -21.44 -35.41
N LYS A 148 26.01 -21.12 -36.64
CA LYS A 148 26.63 -22.08 -37.56
C LYS A 148 28.16 -21.94 -37.77
N GLY A 149 28.77 -20.83 -37.36
CA GLY A 149 30.17 -20.51 -37.69
C GLY A 149 31.23 -21.07 -36.74
N GLU A 150 32.49 -21.08 -37.19
CA GLU A 150 33.67 -21.34 -36.34
C GLU A 150 33.90 -20.20 -35.33
N PHE A 151 34.73 -20.41 -34.31
CA PHE A 151 34.91 -19.47 -33.17
C PHE A 151 35.24 -18.02 -33.58
N THR A 152 36.10 -17.83 -34.58
CA THR A 152 36.45 -16.51 -35.13
C THR A 152 35.27 -15.81 -35.79
N PHE A 153 34.41 -16.54 -36.50
CA PHE A 153 33.17 -16.01 -37.09
C PHE A 153 32.14 -15.66 -36.02
N LYS A 154 32.04 -16.47 -34.95
CA LYS A 154 31.16 -16.18 -33.80
C LYS A 154 31.57 -14.88 -33.10
N MET A 155 32.87 -14.67 -32.87
CA MET A 155 33.38 -13.44 -32.27
C MET A 155 33.07 -12.20 -33.14
N LYS A 156 33.34 -12.27 -34.46
CA LYS A 156 33.07 -11.15 -35.38
C LYS A 156 31.60 -10.75 -35.40
N HIS A 157 30.68 -11.73 -35.52
CA HIS A 157 29.25 -11.45 -35.54
C HIS A 157 28.70 -11.10 -34.15
N GLY A 158 29.31 -11.61 -33.09
CA GLY A 158 29.02 -11.20 -31.71
C GLY A 158 29.29 -9.71 -31.46
N VAL A 159 30.42 -9.18 -31.95
CA VAL A 159 30.75 -7.75 -31.87
C VAL A 159 29.73 -6.89 -32.64
N VAL A 160 29.28 -7.36 -33.81
CA VAL A 160 28.25 -6.67 -34.61
C VAL A 160 26.91 -6.64 -33.86
N ILE A 161 26.47 -7.77 -33.30
CA ILE A 161 25.24 -7.85 -32.49
C ILE A 161 25.33 -6.91 -31.29
N PHE A 162 26.44 -6.93 -30.57
CA PHE A 162 26.68 -6.04 -29.43
C PHE A 162 26.61 -4.56 -29.85
N GLY A 163 27.24 -4.20 -30.98
CA GLY A 163 27.19 -2.84 -31.53
C GLY A 163 25.77 -2.39 -31.86
N VAL A 164 24.95 -3.24 -32.49
CA VAL A 164 23.55 -2.89 -32.81
C VAL A 164 22.70 -2.75 -31.53
N VAL A 165 22.88 -3.65 -30.56
CA VAL A 165 22.20 -3.57 -29.25
C VAL A 165 22.54 -2.28 -28.51
N MET A 166 23.83 -1.91 -28.47
CA MET A 166 24.27 -0.65 -27.86
C MET A 166 23.67 0.57 -28.56
N ASN A 167 23.58 0.57 -29.89
CA ASN A 167 22.92 1.65 -30.63
C ASN A 167 21.43 1.76 -30.28
N CYS A 168 20.71 0.65 -30.13
CA CYS A 168 19.32 0.66 -29.68
C CYS A 168 19.19 1.23 -28.25
N PHE A 169 20.09 0.85 -27.35
CA PHE A 169 20.14 1.40 -26.00
C PHE A 169 20.32 2.92 -26.00
N PHE A 170 21.29 3.44 -26.78
CA PHE A 170 21.53 4.88 -26.86
C PHE A 170 20.32 5.66 -27.40
N ILE A 171 19.54 5.10 -28.33
CA ILE A 171 18.33 5.78 -28.85
C ILE A 171 17.26 5.88 -27.77
N CYS A 172 17.03 4.81 -27.01
CA CYS A 172 16.08 4.81 -25.90
C CYS A 172 16.57 5.68 -24.74
N ASP A 173 17.89 5.76 -24.52
CA ASP A 173 18.49 6.67 -23.55
C ASP A 173 18.20 8.13 -23.89
N LEU A 174 18.38 8.51 -25.15
CA LEU A 174 18.10 9.84 -25.65
C LEU A 174 16.61 10.19 -25.55
N GLY A 175 15.73 9.25 -25.89
CA GLY A 175 14.29 9.44 -25.76
C GLY A 175 13.83 9.59 -24.31
N GLN A 176 14.47 8.89 -23.36
CA GLN A 176 14.25 9.08 -21.93
C GLN A 176 14.69 10.46 -21.46
N ARG A 177 15.91 10.90 -21.81
CA ARG A 177 16.42 12.23 -21.44
C ARG A 177 15.49 13.36 -21.92
N LEU A 178 14.90 13.22 -23.11
CA LEU A 178 13.92 14.19 -23.63
C LEU A 178 12.65 14.24 -22.77
N GLN A 179 12.17 13.09 -22.31
CA GLN A 179 11.02 13.01 -21.40
C GLN A 179 11.35 13.62 -20.04
N ASP A 180 12.51 13.26 -19.46
CA ASP A 180 12.96 13.75 -18.16
C ASP A 180 13.08 15.30 -18.15
N GLU A 181 13.66 15.88 -19.21
CA GLU A 181 13.72 17.35 -19.36
C GLU A 181 12.33 17.97 -19.58
N GLY A 182 11.41 17.27 -20.26
CA GLY A 182 10.02 17.69 -20.41
C GLY A 182 9.27 17.72 -19.08
N GLU A 183 9.54 16.76 -18.20
CA GLU A 183 8.99 16.74 -16.84
C GLU A 183 9.55 17.87 -15.97
N LYS A 184 10.84 18.21 -16.10
CA LYS A 184 11.41 19.39 -15.45
C LYS A 184 10.71 20.66 -15.89
N ILE A 185 10.52 20.87 -17.21
CA ILE A 185 9.80 22.03 -17.74
C ILE A 185 8.40 22.13 -17.12
N ARG A 186 7.71 20.99 -16.97
CA ARG A 186 6.40 20.93 -16.31
C ARG A 186 6.50 21.32 -14.83
N ASN A 187 7.48 20.79 -14.10
CA ASN A 187 7.68 21.11 -12.70
C ASN A 187 8.05 22.59 -12.49
N ASP A 188 8.87 23.19 -13.36
CA ASP A 188 9.24 24.59 -13.29
C ASP A 188 8.05 25.52 -13.61
N LEU A 189 7.18 25.12 -14.55
CA LEU A 189 5.90 25.82 -14.78
C LEU A 189 4.94 25.73 -13.58
N ILE A 190 4.98 24.63 -12.80
CA ILE A 190 4.08 24.40 -11.65
C ILE A 190 4.65 25.00 -10.36
N PHE A 191 5.95 24.89 -10.11
CA PHE A 191 6.58 25.18 -8.82
C PHE A 191 7.71 26.21 -8.91
N GLY A 192 8.23 26.49 -10.11
CA GLY A 192 9.33 27.43 -10.30
C GLY A 192 8.92 28.89 -10.10
N CYS A 193 7.62 29.22 -10.12
CA CYS A 193 7.13 30.57 -9.88
C CYS A 193 6.35 30.66 -8.56
N ASN A 194 6.74 31.57 -7.67
CA ASN A 194 5.95 31.88 -6.47
C ASN A 194 4.57 32.45 -6.88
N TRP A 195 3.51 31.67 -6.68
CA TRP A 195 2.15 31.98 -7.15
C TRP A 195 1.50 33.17 -6.43
N LEU A 196 2.02 33.54 -5.25
CA LEU A 196 1.52 34.67 -4.48
C LEU A 196 2.02 35.99 -5.07
N ASN A 197 1.08 36.90 -5.37
CA ASN A 197 1.28 38.29 -5.82
C ASN A 197 1.63 38.50 -7.32
N LYS A 198 1.36 37.56 -8.22
CA LYS A 198 1.52 37.75 -9.68
C LYS A 198 0.24 38.27 -10.36
N PRO A 199 0.35 39.10 -11.42
CA PRO A 199 -0.82 39.65 -12.10
C PRO A 199 -1.64 38.58 -12.82
N ASN A 200 -2.97 38.77 -12.83
CA ASN A 200 -3.93 37.78 -13.35
C ASN A 200 -3.69 37.37 -14.81
N TRP A 201 -3.17 38.25 -15.66
CA TRP A 201 -2.87 37.94 -17.06
C TRP A 201 -1.69 36.95 -17.19
N MET A 202 -0.70 37.03 -16.30
CA MET A 202 0.45 36.12 -16.28
C MET A 202 0.02 34.72 -15.84
N ASN A 203 -0.84 34.64 -14.81
CA ASN A 203 -1.41 33.37 -14.34
C ASN A 203 -2.20 32.66 -15.45
N LYS A 204 -3.00 33.41 -16.23
CA LYS A 204 -3.71 32.85 -17.40
C LYS A 204 -2.75 32.30 -18.45
N MET A 205 -1.65 33.00 -18.73
CA MET A 205 -0.67 32.60 -19.74
C MET A 205 0.13 31.36 -19.33
N LEU A 206 0.55 31.30 -18.06
CA LEU A 206 1.17 30.10 -17.48
C LEU A 206 0.21 28.91 -17.50
N LEU A 207 -1.06 29.12 -17.14
CA LEU A 207 -2.10 28.08 -17.21
C LEU A 207 -2.28 27.53 -18.62
N PHE A 208 -2.28 28.38 -19.66
CA PHE A 208 -2.33 27.92 -21.05
C PHE A 208 -1.11 27.08 -21.42
N MET A 209 0.10 27.48 -21.00
CA MET A 209 1.31 26.69 -21.24
C MET A 209 1.26 25.34 -20.49
N MET A 210 0.76 25.32 -19.25
CA MET A 210 0.56 24.10 -18.47
C MET A 210 -0.42 23.14 -19.14
N ILE A 211 -1.57 23.63 -19.61
CA ILE A 211 -2.58 22.82 -20.30
C ILE A 211 -1.98 22.21 -21.57
N GLN A 212 -1.18 22.97 -22.33
CA GLN A 212 -0.49 22.46 -23.51
C GLN A 212 0.61 21.45 -23.17
N ASN A 213 1.29 21.62 -22.03
CA ASN A 213 2.35 20.73 -21.55
C ASN A 213 1.84 19.46 -20.82
N ASN A 214 0.52 19.22 -20.80
CA ASN A 214 -0.03 17.93 -20.36
C ASN A 214 0.41 16.76 -21.27
N LYS A 215 0.82 17.05 -22.51
CA LYS A 215 1.45 16.07 -23.40
C LYS A 215 2.96 16.23 -23.35
N LEU A 216 3.63 15.40 -22.55
CA LEU A 216 5.09 15.38 -22.48
C LEU A 216 5.70 15.22 -23.89
N PRO A 217 6.83 15.90 -24.18
CA PRO A 217 7.57 15.72 -25.42
C PRO A 217 8.09 14.28 -25.48
N LYS A 218 7.52 13.48 -26.37
CA LYS A 218 7.85 12.05 -26.52
C LYS A 218 8.37 11.80 -27.93
N LEU A 219 9.42 10.99 -28.02
CA LEU A 219 9.84 10.40 -29.29
C LEU A 219 8.98 9.17 -29.56
N GLY A 220 8.00 9.33 -30.46
CA GLY A 220 6.99 8.34 -30.75
C GLY A 220 7.14 7.72 -32.13
N LEU A 221 6.98 6.41 -32.23
CA LEU A 221 6.91 5.65 -33.49
C LEU A 221 5.44 5.37 -33.81
N PHE A 222 4.89 6.11 -34.77
CA PHE A 222 3.50 5.95 -35.28
C PHE A 222 2.41 5.82 -34.19
N ASN A 223 2.60 6.45 -33.03
CA ASN A 223 1.74 6.32 -31.83
C ASN A 223 1.63 4.90 -31.24
N VAL A 224 2.43 3.94 -31.73
CA VAL A 224 2.47 2.56 -31.22
C VAL A 224 3.55 2.38 -30.16
N PHE A 225 4.69 3.07 -30.30
CA PHE A 225 5.82 2.92 -29.38
C PHE A 225 6.42 4.26 -28.97
N THR A 226 6.76 4.40 -27.70
CA THR A 226 7.56 5.52 -27.19
C THR A 226 8.98 5.03 -26.93
N LEU A 227 9.98 5.78 -27.41
CA LEU A 227 11.39 5.47 -27.18
C LEU A 227 11.76 5.92 -25.77
N ASN A 228 11.69 5.01 -24.80
CA ASN A 228 12.07 5.24 -23.41
C ASN A 228 12.77 4.00 -22.81
N ARG A 229 13.45 4.16 -21.67
CA ARG A 229 14.19 3.05 -21.04
C ARG A 229 13.26 1.94 -20.55
N ASN A 230 12.03 2.28 -20.15
CA ASN A 230 11.03 1.32 -19.65
C ASN A 230 10.59 0.33 -20.74
N ASN A 231 10.31 0.80 -21.95
CA ASN A 231 9.94 -0.06 -23.07
C ASN A 231 11.12 -0.93 -23.55
N LEU A 232 12.36 -0.45 -23.42
CA LEU A 232 13.55 -1.23 -23.70
C LEU A 232 13.72 -2.37 -22.68
N ARG A 233 13.51 -2.10 -21.39
CA ARG A 233 13.54 -3.11 -20.31
C ARG A 233 12.50 -4.21 -20.55
N VAL A 234 11.24 -3.84 -20.78
CA VAL A 234 10.14 -4.82 -20.98
C VAL A 234 10.41 -5.72 -22.18
N ARG A 235 10.92 -5.18 -23.30
CA ARG A 235 11.12 -5.96 -24.53
C ARG A 235 12.46 -6.68 -24.64
N PHE A 236 13.55 -6.19 -24.05
CA PHE A 236 14.76 -7.02 -23.88
C PHE A 236 14.49 -8.18 -22.94
N VAL A 237 13.71 -7.98 -21.88
CA VAL A 237 13.23 -9.06 -21.02
C VAL A 237 12.35 -10.03 -21.83
N LEU A 238 11.44 -9.55 -22.68
CA LEU A 238 10.62 -10.42 -23.55
C LEU A 238 11.44 -11.18 -24.63
N PHE A 239 12.46 -10.55 -25.20
CA PHE A 239 13.35 -11.16 -26.21
C PHE A 239 14.31 -12.16 -25.56
N ALA A 240 14.81 -11.87 -24.36
CA ALA A 240 15.55 -12.80 -23.51
C ALA A 240 14.67 -13.96 -23.05
N TYR A 241 13.38 -13.72 -22.77
CA TYR A 241 12.38 -14.75 -22.45
C TYR A 241 12.15 -15.73 -23.61
N ARG A 242 12.22 -15.26 -24.86
CA ARG A 242 12.04 -16.11 -26.06
C ARG A 242 13.29 -16.87 -26.49
N SER A 243 14.48 -16.48 -26.04
CA SER A 243 15.72 -17.21 -26.33
C SER A 243 15.93 -18.33 -25.32
N ARG A 244 15.65 -19.59 -25.72
CA ARG A 244 15.70 -20.79 -24.87
C ARG A 244 16.98 -20.98 -24.04
N CYS A 245 18.11 -20.38 -24.46
CA CYS A 245 19.39 -20.49 -23.73
C CYS A 245 19.50 -19.56 -22.51
N PHE A 246 18.78 -18.43 -22.46
CA PHE A 246 18.80 -17.51 -21.32
C PHE A 246 17.71 -17.81 -20.29
N HIS A 247 16.66 -18.52 -20.70
CA HIS A 247 15.58 -18.99 -19.82
C HIS A 247 16.13 -19.84 -18.66
N ALA A 248 17.08 -20.75 -18.89
CA ALA A 248 17.62 -21.59 -17.81
C ALA A 248 18.51 -20.84 -16.79
N LEU A 249 19.18 -19.75 -17.20
CA LEU A 249 20.07 -18.98 -16.33
C LEU A 249 19.35 -17.86 -15.59
N VAL A 250 18.36 -17.24 -16.25
CA VAL A 250 17.51 -16.19 -15.65
C VAL A 250 16.38 -16.81 -14.84
N CYS A 251 15.81 -17.96 -15.21
CA CYS A 251 14.86 -18.66 -14.32
C CYS A 251 15.52 -19.06 -13.02
N ARG A 252 16.81 -19.45 -12.98
CA ARG A 252 17.51 -19.65 -11.69
C ARG A 252 17.74 -18.36 -10.89
N GLY A 253 17.80 -17.20 -11.53
CA GLY A 253 17.94 -15.89 -10.85
C GLY A 253 16.61 -15.20 -10.51
N TYR A 254 15.55 -15.43 -11.27
CA TYR A 254 14.20 -14.89 -11.08
C TYR A 254 13.30 -15.83 -10.25
N GLU A 255 13.54 -17.15 -10.24
CA GLU A 255 12.92 -18.06 -9.26
C GLU A 255 13.44 -17.80 -7.84
N MET A 256 14.57 -17.10 -7.68
CA MET A 256 15.02 -16.60 -6.37
C MET A 256 14.29 -15.32 -5.92
N TYR A 257 13.56 -14.62 -6.80
CA TYR A 257 12.72 -13.45 -6.46
C TYR A 257 11.22 -13.69 -6.71
N GLY A 258 10.81 -14.90 -7.12
CA GLY A 258 9.48 -15.22 -7.63
C GLY A 258 8.69 -16.27 -6.84
N ARG A 259 8.95 -16.42 -5.53
CA ARG A 259 8.15 -17.25 -4.61
C ARG A 259 7.28 -16.46 -3.64
N GLY A 260 7.21 -15.14 -3.79
CA GLY A 260 6.40 -14.26 -2.93
C GLY A 260 5.03 -13.95 -3.52
N SER A 261 4.01 -13.96 -2.68
CA SER A 261 2.70 -13.38 -3.01
C SER A 261 2.81 -11.85 -3.11
N ARG A 262 2.03 -11.23 -4.00
CA ARG A 262 1.99 -9.76 -4.18
C ARG A 262 0.56 -9.23 -4.22
N ASN A 263 0.39 -7.96 -3.85
CA ASN A 263 -0.88 -7.27 -4.05
C ASN A 263 -1.12 -6.96 -5.54
N VAL A 264 -2.38 -7.05 -5.97
CA VAL A 264 -2.86 -6.65 -7.30
C VAL A 264 -4.21 -5.94 -7.21
N ILE A 265 -4.54 -5.14 -8.22
CA ILE A 265 -5.88 -4.55 -8.38
C ILE A 265 -6.65 -5.33 -9.44
N ILE A 266 -7.88 -5.70 -9.08
CA ILE A 266 -8.87 -6.32 -9.96
C ILE A 266 -9.88 -5.23 -10.32
N GLU A 267 -10.14 -5.04 -11.62
CA GLU A 267 -11.09 -4.05 -12.15
C GLU A 267 -12.27 -4.75 -12.84
N SER A 268 -13.49 -4.36 -12.49
CA SER A 268 -14.73 -4.73 -13.18
C SER A 268 -14.95 -3.91 -14.45
N SER A 269 -15.72 -4.43 -15.42
CA SER A 269 -16.02 -3.67 -16.63
C SER A 269 -16.84 -2.39 -16.36
N ASN A 270 -17.52 -2.35 -15.22
CA ASN A 270 -18.29 -1.20 -14.73
C ASN A 270 -17.46 -0.21 -13.90
N GLY A 271 -16.14 -0.39 -13.80
CA GLY A 271 -15.24 0.53 -13.09
C GLY A 271 -15.23 0.37 -11.57
N TYR A 272 -15.66 -0.79 -11.05
CA TYR A 272 -15.45 -1.18 -9.65
C TYR A 272 -14.08 -1.84 -9.48
N PHE A 273 -13.49 -1.68 -8.29
CA PHE A 273 -12.13 -2.16 -8.02
C PHE A 273 -12.03 -2.87 -6.68
N LEU A 274 -11.20 -3.90 -6.62
CA LEU A 274 -10.87 -4.64 -5.41
C LEU A 274 -9.38 -5.02 -5.41
N ASN A 275 -8.76 -5.14 -4.23
CA ASN A 275 -7.40 -5.69 -4.15
C ASN A 275 -7.45 -7.23 -4.15
N GLY A 276 -6.32 -7.86 -4.42
CA GLY A 276 -6.18 -9.31 -4.39
C GLY A 276 -4.74 -9.74 -4.21
N ILE A 277 -4.57 -11.01 -3.85
CA ILE A 277 -3.27 -11.64 -3.61
C ILE A 277 -2.93 -12.49 -4.83
N GLN A 278 -1.91 -12.10 -5.59
CA GLN A 278 -1.45 -12.88 -6.74
C GLN A 278 -0.30 -13.82 -6.36
N THR A 279 -0.47 -15.09 -6.69
CA THR A 279 0.57 -16.12 -6.68
C THR A 279 0.58 -16.81 -8.05
N GLY A 280 1.65 -16.65 -8.81
CA GLY A 280 1.73 -17.15 -10.19
C GLY A 280 0.63 -16.55 -11.09
N LYS A 281 -0.15 -17.40 -11.76
CA LYS A 281 -1.26 -17.02 -12.65
C LYS A 281 -2.63 -16.95 -11.96
N CYS A 282 -2.66 -17.05 -10.63
CA CYS A 282 -3.91 -17.05 -9.87
C CYS A 282 -3.94 -15.88 -8.89
N VAL A 283 -5.14 -15.35 -8.66
CA VAL A 283 -5.40 -14.24 -7.74
C VAL A 283 -6.46 -14.67 -6.74
N LEU A 284 -6.17 -14.57 -5.45
CA LEU A 284 -7.13 -14.82 -4.38
C LEU A 284 -7.65 -13.49 -3.83
N THR A 285 -8.97 -13.35 -3.68
CA THR A 285 -9.59 -12.15 -3.12
C THR A 285 -10.78 -12.47 -2.21
N SER A 286 -11.30 -11.45 -1.53
CA SER A 286 -12.49 -11.51 -0.67
C SER A 286 -13.78 -11.63 -1.50
N GLY A 287 -14.82 -12.23 -0.91
CA GLY A 287 -16.14 -12.38 -1.49
C GLY A 287 -16.83 -11.06 -1.84
N MET A 288 -16.33 -9.91 -1.37
CA MET A 288 -16.81 -8.58 -1.74
C MET A 288 -16.82 -8.34 -3.27
N ILE A 289 -16.02 -9.08 -4.04
CA ILE A 289 -16.07 -9.04 -5.50
C ILE A 289 -17.44 -9.47 -6.07
N LEU A 290 -18.17 -10.30 -5.35
CA LEU A 290 -19.50 -10.79 -5.75
C LEU A 290 -20.56 -9.68 -5.68
N CYS A 291 -20.31 -8.60 -4.91
CA CYS A 291 -21.18 -7.42 -4.85
C CYS A 291 -21.09 -6.52 -6.08
N PHE A 292 -20.20 -6.80 -7.04
CA PHE A 292 -20.16 -6.01 -8.25
C PHE A 292 -21.43 -6.27 -9.09
N PRO A 293 -21.98 -5.26 -9.80
CA PRO A 293 -23.25 -5.40 -10.50
C PRO A 293 -23.31 -6.55 -11.53
N GLU A 294 -22.15 -6.98 -12.02
CA GLU A 294 -22.03 -8.12 -12.95
C GLU A 294 -22.32 -9.46 -12.29
N TYR A 295 -22.15 -9.55 -10.97
CA TYR A 295 -22.25 -10.78 -10.17
C TYR A 295 -23.42 -10.75 -9.16
N GLU A 296 -24.24 -9.69 -9.13
CA GLU A 296 -25.44 -9.58 -8.27
C GLU A 296 -26.42 -10.76 -8.41
N ASN A 297 -26.53 -11.35 -9.61
CA ASN A 297 -27.37 -12.54 -9.82
C ASN A 297 -26.91 -13.76 -9.01
N ILE A 298 -25.59 -13.88 -8.76
CA ILE A 298 -25.02 -14.94 -7.90
C ILE A 298 -25.38 -14.67 -6.44
N LEU A 299 -25.46 -13.39 -6.04
CA LEU A 299 -25.87 -12.93 -4.72
C LEU A 299 -27.34 -13.23 -4.43
N HIS A 300 -28.24 -13.04 -5.39
CA HIS A 300 -29.66 -13.36 -5.22
C HIS A 300 -29.97 -14.86 -5.08
N ASP A 301 -29.06 -15.73 -5.53
CA ASP A 301 -29.13 -17.17 -5.31
C ASP A 301 -28.68 -17.57 -3.87
N ILE A 302 -28.03 -16.64 -3.15
CA ILE A 302 -27.68 -16.81 -1.74
C ILE A 302 -28.94 -16.58 -0.91
N PRO A 303 -29.42 -17.57 -0.15
CA PRO A 303 -30.70 -17.45 0.55
C PRO A 303 -30.65 -16.36 1.63
N SER A 304 -31.40 -15.27 1.43
CA SER A 304 -31.72 -14.29 2.47
C SER A 304 -32.76 -14.89 3.42
N ASN A 305 -32.53 -14.71 4.72
CA ASN A 305 -33.21 -15.45 5.78
C ASN A 305 -34.58 -14.82 6.13
N SER A 306 -35.38 -14.45 5.14
CA SER A 306 -36.74 -13.93 5.35
C SER A 306 -37.78 -14.97 4.91
N ASP A 307 -38.23 -15.74 5.90
CA ASP A 307 -39.54 -16.39 6.04
C ASP A 307 -39.91 -17.68 5.30
N THR A 308 -39.15 -18.22 4.34
CA THR A 308 -39.43 -19.58 3.82
C THR A 308 -38.19 -20.31 3.28
N LYS A 309 -37.35 -20.86 4.16
CA LYS A 309 -36.40 -21.97 3.87
C LYS A 309 -35.67 -22.43 5.14
N LEU A 310 -36.43 -22.89 6.13
CA LEU A 310 -35.85 -23.74 7.18
C LEU A 310 -35.36 -25.06 6.54
N GLN A 311 -34.12 -25.45 6.84
CA GLN A 311 -33.48 -26.75 6.54
C GLN A 311 -32.71 -26.91 5.21
N LEU A 312 -31.78 -26.00 4.88
CA LEU A 312 -30.64 -26.37 4.01
C LEU A 312 -29.35 -26.28 4.82
N SER A 313 -28.55 -27.34 4.79
CA SER A 313 -27.21 -27.35 5.39
C SER A 313 -26.29 -26.38 4.62
N ILE A 314 -25.29 -25.81 5.28
CA ILE A 314 -24.29 -24.91 4.66
C ILE A 314 -23.66 -25.55 3.41
N LYS A 315 -23.47 -26.88 3.42
CA LYS A 315 -22.96 -27.65 2.27
C LYS A 315 -23.91 -27.63 1.05
N GLU A 316 -25.21 -27.63 1.27
CA GLU A 316 -26.21 -27.54 0.19
C GLU A 316 -26.28 -26.13 -0.38
N GLN A 317 -26.14 -25.09 0.45
CA GLN A 317 -26.01 -23.70 0.00
C GLN A 317 -24.74 -23.49 -0.86
N ILE A 318 -23.62 -24.10 -0.47
CA ILE A 318 -22.36 -24.11 -1.24
C ILE A 318 -22.52 -24.86 -2.58
N SER A 319 -23.25 -25.99 -2.59
CA SER A 319 -23.55 -26.71 -3.83
C SER A 319 -24.42 -25.89 -4.78
N MET A 320 -25.33 -25.07 -4.25
CA MET A 320 -26.12 -24.12 -5.03
C MET A 320 -25.26 -23.01 -5.61
N LEU A 321 -24.41 -22.36 -4.82
CA LEU A 321 -23.43 -21.35 -5.29
C LEU A 321 -22.53 -21.89 -6.41
N ASN A 322 -22.04 -23.13 -6.27
CA ASN A 322 -21.24 -23.79 -7.30
C ASN A 322 -22.03 -24.15 -8.57
N THR A 323 -23.35 -24.40 -8.49
CA THR A 323 -24.20 -24.61 -9.67
C THR A 323 -24.63 -23.29 -10.33
N SER A 324 -24.83 -22.23 -9.55
CA SER A 324 -24.97 -20.85 -10.05
C SER A 324 -23.70 -20.38 -10.76
N PHE A 325 -22.52 -20.79 -10.27
CA PHE A 325 -21.24 -20.54 -10.94
C PHE A 325 -21.15 -21.19 -12.34
N GLU A 326 -21.68 -22.39 -12.55
CA GLU A 326 -21.71 -22.99 -13.90
C GLU A 326 -22.55 -22.17 -14.89
N ARG A 327 -23.56 -21.44 -14.42
CA ARG A 327 -24.34 -20.48 -15.23
C ARG A 327 -23.60 -19.17 -15.49
N SER A 328 -22.60 -18.82 -14.67
CA SER A 328 -21.87 -17.54 -14.70
C SER A 328 -20.72 -17.45 -15.71
N LYS A 329 -20.36 -18.56 -16.38
CA LYS A 329 -19.32 -18.61 -17.44
C LYS A 329 -19.60 -17.71 -18.66
N SER A 330 -20.73 -16.99 -18.69
CA SER A 330 -21.09 -16.01 -19.73
C SER A 330 -20.91 -14.54 -19.29
N LEU A 331 -20.30 -14.27 -18.14
CA LEU A 331 -20.11 -12.91 -17.62
C LEU A 331 -18.88 -12.20 -18.21
N SER A 332 -18.85 -10.88 -18.10
CA SER A 332 -17.74 -10.03 -18.53
C SER A 332 -16.44 -10.41 -17.79
N PRO A 333 -15.30 -10.52 -18.49
CA PRO A 333 -14.04 -10.84 -17.84
C PRO A 333 -13.53 -9.65 -17.01
N LEU A 334 -13.04 -9.95 -15.81
CA LEU A 334 -12.39 -8.99 -14.93
C LEU A 334 -11.04 -8.59 -15.52
N LYS A 335 -10.57 -7.37 -15.27
CA LYS A 335 -9.26 -6.88 -15.76
C LYS A 335 -8.21 -6.91 -14.65
N LEU A 336 -7.00 -7.28 -15.05
CA LEU A 336 -5.78 -7.20 -14.27
C LEU A 336 -4.80 -6.27 -15.00
N GLY A 337 -4.84 -4.98 -14.67
CA GLY A 337 -4.11 -3.95 -15.41
C GLY A 337 -4.61 -3.78 -16.86
N GLU A 338 -3.74 -3.30 -17.75
CA GLU A 338 -4.15 -2.88 -19.10
C GLU A 338 -4.40 -4.05 -20.09
N ASN A 339 -3.78 -5.22 -19.88
CA ASN A 339 -3.69 -6.26 -20.92
C ASN A 339 -4.04 -7.69 -20.46
N GLU A 340 -4.30 -7.92 -19.18
CA GLU A 340 -4.62 -9.25 -18.66
C GLU A 340 -6.08 -9.30 -18.21
N PHE A 341 -6.74 -10.42 -18.51
CA PHE A 341 -8.12 -10.67 -18.10
C PHE A 341 -8.15 -11.84 -17.11
N LEU A 342 -9.07 -11.78 -16.16
CA LEU A 342 -9.27 -12.75 -15.09
C LEU A 342 -10.65 -13.38 -15.26
N ASP A 343 -10.70 -14.69 -15.03
CA ASP A 343 -11.94 -15.45 -14.92
C ASP A 343 -12.04 -16.07 -13.53
N ILE A 344 -13.27 -16.25 -13.03
CA ILE A 344 -13.51 -16.90 -11.74
C ILE A 344 -13.24 -18.40 -11.91
N ASN A 345 -12.32 -18.95 -11.11
CA ASN A 345 -11.92 -20.35 -11.16
C ASN A 345 -12.59 -21.18 -10.04
N LEU A 346 -12.67 -20.62 -8.84
CA LEU A 346 -13.31 -21.25 -7.69
C LEU A 346 -13.89 -20.17 -6.75
N ILE A 347 -15.08 -20.45 -6.22
CA ILE A 347 -15.65 -19.73 -5.07
C ILE A 347 -15.71 -20.73 -3.93
N PHE A 348 -15.18 -20.36 -2.76
CA PHE A 348 -15.25 -21.22 -1.58
C PHE A 348 -15.64 -20.43 -0.33
N PHE A 349 -16.30 -21.12 0.59
CA PHE A 349 -16.85 -20.56 1.81
C PHE A 349 -16.10 -21.11 3.03
N SER A 350 -15.83 -20.24 4.00
CA SER A 350 -15.22 -20.62 5.28
C SER A 350 -16.25 -20.57 6.41
N ASP A 351 -16.63 -21.73 6.90
CA ASP A 351 -17.51 -21.94 8.06
C ASP A 351 -16.89 -21.41 9.36
N ILE A 352 -15.60 -21.64 9.58
CA ILE A 352 -14.89 -21.14 10.78
C ILE A 352 -14.90 -19.61 10.86
N VAL A 353 -14.76 -18.92 9.72
CA VAL A 353 -14.83 -17.45 9.65
C VAL A 353 -16.25 -16.99 9.92
N TYR A 354 -17.25 -17.63 9.28
CA TYR A 354 -18.65 -17.27 9.48
C TYR A 354 -19.10 -17.42 10.94
N GLN A 355 -18.76 -18.54 11.57
CA GLN A 355 -19.06 -18.79 12.99
C GLN A 355 -18.39 -17.74 13.88
N ALA A 356 -17.10 -17.47 13.67
CA ALA A 356 -16.36 -16.48 14.46
C ALA A 356 -16.91 -15.05 14.28
N LEU A 357 -17.33 -14.67 13.07
CA LEU A 357 -17.99 -13.38 12.82
C LEU A 357 -19.32 -13.27 13.57
N ASN A 358 -20.13 -14.33 13.55
CA ASN A 358 -21.45 -14.36 14.16
C ASN A 358 -21.38 -14.35 15.70
N GLU A 359 -20.54 -15.23 16.28
CA GLU A 359 -20.34 -15.33 17.73
C GLU A 359 -19.88 -14.01 18.36
N ASN A 360 -19.05 -13.25 17.65
CA ASN A 360 -18.54 -11.95 18.11
C ASN A 360 -19.36 -10.76 17.58
N SER A 361 -20.52 -11.01 16.95
CA SER A 361 -21.44 -9.97 16.45
C SER A 361 -20.79 -8.92 15.54
N PHE A 362 -19.88 -9.34 14.66
CA PHE A 362 -19.14 -8.43 13.78
C PHE A 362 -20.03 -7.69 12.77
N TYR A 363 -21.25 -8.20 12.48
CA TYR A 363 -22.21 -7.57 11.56
C TYR A 363 -22.52 -6.10 11.90
N ARG A 364 -22.44 -5.71 13.18
CA ARG A 364 -22.68 -4.34 13.64
C ARG A 364 -21.56 -3.37 13.27
N PHE A 365 -20.41 -3.89 12.83
CA PHE A 365 -19.19 -3.12 12.56
C PHE A 365 -18.94 -2.83 11.09
N PHE A 366 -19.78 -3.36 10.22
CA PHE A 366 -19.80 -2.97 8.84
C PHE A 366 -20.60 -1.67 8.67
N ASP A 367 -20.28 -0.90 7.64
CA ASP A 367 -20.99 0.33 7.29
C ASP A 367 -22.38 0.01 6.72
N SER A 368 -23.30 -0.38 7.59
CA SER A 368 -24.64 -0.84 7.23
C SER A 368 -25.49 0.21 6.52
N LYS A 369 -25.21 1.51 6.71
CA LYS A 369 -25.89 2.59 5.99
C LYS A 369 -25.45 2.64 4.53
N LYS A 370 -24.13 2.65 4.30
CA LYS A 370 -23.59 2.65 2.95
C LYS A 370 -23.93 1.36 2.20
N LEU A 371 -23.91 0.21 2.87
CA LEU A 371 -24.27 -1.07 2.27
C LEU A 371 -25.76 -1.20 1.92
N LYS A 372 -26.66 -0.61 2.72
CA LYS A 372 -28.10 -0.54 2.38
C LYS A 372 -28.40 0.48 1.29
N GLU A 373 -27.73 1.63 1.29
CA GLU A 373 -27.90 2.68 0.27
C GLU A 373 -27.31 2.27 -1.09
N ASP A 374 -26.15 1.60 -1.11
CA ASP A 374 -25.46 1.23 -2.35
C ASP A 374 -25.90 -0.14 -2.91
N PHE A 375 -26.33 -1.11 -2.07
CA PHE A 375 -26.54 -2.50 -2.50
C PHE A 375 -27.80 -3.23 -1.97
N ASP A 376 -28.60 -2.63 -1.06
CA ASP A 376 -29.82 -3.24 -0.47
C ASP A 376 -29.61 -4.66 0.14
N ILE A 377 -28.46 -4.89 0.80
CA ILE A 377 -28.07 -6.21 1.32
C ILE A 377 -28.44 -6.38 2.81
N ASP A 378 -29.04 -7.53 3.15
CA ASP A 378 -29.29 -7.93 4.54
C ASP A 378 -27.99 -8.20 5.32
N PRO A 379 -27.91 -7.87 6.64
CA PRO A 379 -26.71 -8.09 7.45
C PRO A 379 -26.20 -9.54 7.46
N ASP A 380 -27.10 -10.52 7.39
CA ASP A 380 -26.74 -11.95 7.37
C ASP A 380 -26.07 -12.34 6.04
N VAL A 381 -26.52 -11.77 4.93
CA VAL A 381 -25.93 -11.99 3.60
C VAL A 381 -24.54 -11.37 3.56
N LEU A 382 -24.33 -10.20 4.19
CA LEU A 382 -23.01 -9.59 4.31
C LEU A 382 -22.00 -10.48 5.05
N LEU A 383 -22.42 -11.10 6.16
CA LEU A 383 -21.56 -12.05 6.88
C LEU A 383 -21.15 -13.24 6.00
N GLN A 384 -22.07 -13.73 5.16
CA GLN A 384 -21.79 -14.81 4.21
C GLN A 384 -20.78 -14.36 3.14
N ILE A 385 -20.92 -13.14 2.61
CA ILE A 385 -20.00 -12.55 1.64
C ILE A 385 -18.59 -12.41 2.25
N CYS A 386 -18.48 -11.86 3.47
CA CYS A 386 -17.20 -11.70 4.17
C CYS A 386 -16.53 -13.04 4.52
N SER A 387 -17.30 -14.12 4.57
CA SER A 387 -16.81 -15.49 4.82
C SER A 387 -16.53 -16.27 3.53
N THR A 388 -16.79 -15.65 2.36
CA THR A 388 -16.57 -16.23 1.05
C THR A 388 -15.26 -15.70 0.46
N PHE A 389 -14.54 -16.55 -0.27
CA PHE A 389 -13.29 -16.21 -0.95
C PHE A 389 -13.37 -16.66 -2.41
N VAL A 390 -12.75 -15.86 -3.28
CA VAL A 390 -12.82 -16.07 -4.72
C VAL A 390 -11.41 -16.22 -5.28
N LEU A 391 -11.17 -17.35 -5.95
CA LEU A 391 -9.95 -17.63 -6.69
C LEU A 391 -10.17 -17.33 -8.17
N LEU A 392 -9.42 -16.39 -8.69
CA LEU A 392 -9.42 -15.96 -10.08
C LEU A 392 -8.20 -16.53 -10.80
N LYS A 393 -8.33 -16.81 -12.10
CA LYS A 393 -7.24 -17.29 -12.97
C LYS A 393 -7.07 -16.36 -14.16
N VAL A 394 -5.83 -16.04 -14.51
CA VAL A 394 -5.49 -15.24 -15.70
C VAL A 394 -5.84 -16.04 -16.97
N ILE A 395 -6.56 -15.40 -17.89
CA ILE A 395 -6.95 -15.97 -19.19
C ILE A 395 -5.76 -15.87 -20.15
N ASP A 396 -5.15 -17.02 -20.49
CA ASP A 396 -4.16 -17.10 -21.55
C ASP A 396 -4.83 -17.38 -22.90
N ASN A 397 -4.69 -16.46 -23.86
CA ASN A 397 -5.20 -16.63 -25.23
C ASN A 397 -4.53 -17.77 -26.04
N PHE A 398 -3.51 -18.43 -25.46
CA PHE A 398 -2.73 -19.49 -26.11
C PHE A 398 -2.31 -20.54 -25.08
N GLU A 399 -3.23 -21.40 -24.63
CA GLU A 399 -2.89 -22.78 -24.25
C GLU A 399 -4.16 -23.62 -24.04
N GLU A 400 -4.23 -24.76 -24.74
CA GLU A 400 -5.22 -25.80 -24.48
C GLU A 400 -5.06 -26.34 -23.05
N LYS A 401 -6.15 -26.23 -22.29
CA LYS A 401 -6.54 -26.98 -21.08
C LYS A 401 -5.57 -28.08 -20.63
N LYS A 402 -4.51 -27.72 -19.90
CA LYS A 402 -4.12 -28.51 -18.72
C LYS A 402 -4.88 -27.95 -17.53
N TYR A 403 -5.87 -28.70 -17.07
CA TYR A 403 -6.49 -28.45 -15.76
C TYR A 403 -5.43 -28.74 -14.70
N ASP A 404 -4.63 -27.73 -14.34
CA ASP A 404 -3.97 -27.76 -13.04
C ASP A 404 -5.10 -27.89 -12.00
N ARG A 405 -5.02 -28.96 -11.19
CA ARG A 405 -6.02 -29.22 -10.14
C ARG A 405 -6.08 -27.98 -9.24
N VAL A 406 -7.28 -27.43 -9.05
CA VAL A 406 -7.54 -26.25 -8.19
C VAL A 406 -6.87 -26.40 -6.81
N SER A 407 -6.82 -27.62 -6.29
CA SER A 407 -6.11 -27.96 -5.05
C SER A 407 -4.63 -27.57 -5.08
N ASN A 408 -3.90 -27.80 -6.17
CA ASN A 408 -2.47 -27.46 -6.27
C ASN A 408 -2.24 -25.95 -6.15
N THR A 409 -3.13 -25.14 -6.73
CA THR A 409 -3.08 -23.68 -6.63
C THR A 409 -3.32 -23.19 -5.20
N LEU A 410 -4.29 -23.79 -4.49
CA LEU A 410 -4.53 -23.47 -3.07
C LEU A 410 -3.34 -23.88 -2.19
N TYR A 411 -2.69 -25.02 -2.50
CA TYR A 411 -1.44 -25.42 -1.84
C TYR A 411 -0.30 -24.42 -2.08
N ASP A 412 -0.23 -23.79 -3.26
CA ASP A 412 0.76 -22.74 -3.51
C ASP A 412 0.51 -21.50 -2.65
N PHE A 413 -0.75 -21.09 -2.46
CA PHE A 413 -1.08 -20.04 -1.48
C PHE A 413 -0.74 -20.46 -0.06
N LEU A 414 -1.09 -21.68 0.35
CA LEU A 414 -0.77 -22.21 1.68
C LEU A 414 0.75 -22.20 1.95
N ARG A 415 1.58 -22.55 0.96
CA ARG A 415 3.05 -22.48 1.04
C ARG A 415 3.62 -21.08 1.18
N THR A 416 2.90 -20.05 0.71
CA THR A 416 3.28 -18.65 0.94
C THR A 416 2.87 -18.14 2.32
N THR A 417 1.93 -18.82 2.99
CA THR A 417 1.53 -18.47 4.35
C THR A 417 2.48 -19.04 5.38
N SER A 418 2.62 -18.36 6.52
CA SER A 418 3.40 -18.86 7.64
C SER A 418 2.57 -19.78 8.54
N SER A 419 3.20 -20.82 9.09
CA SER A 419 2.64 -21.63 10.17
C SER A 419 2.65 -20.94 11.53
N THR A 420 3.29 -19.76 11.65
CA THR A 420 3.38 -19.01 12.91
C THR A 420 1.99 -18.68 13.44
N GLN A 421 1.76 -19.04 14.70
CA GLN A 421 0.56 -18.66 15.43
C GLN A 421 0.43 -17.13 15.49
N LEU A 422 -0.76 -16.63 15.18
CA LEU A 422 -1.07 -15.21 15.33
C LEU A 422 -1.17 -14.87 16.82
N CYS A 423 -0.45 -13.84 17.25
CA CYS A 423 -0.48 -13.33 18.61
C CYS A 423 -0.79 -11.83 18.62
N GLN A 424 -1.43 -11.37 19.69
CA GLN A 424 -1.67 -9.94 19.91
C GLN A 424 -0.34 -9.19 19.99
N GLY A 425 -0.31 -7.97 19.43
CA GLY A 425 0.90 -7.14 19.42
C GLY A 425 1.93 -7.49 18.33
N MET A 426 1.69 -8.54 17.54
CA MET A 426 2.55 -8.86 16.39
C MET A 426 2.55 -7.72 15.37
N ASP A 427 3.72 -7.24 14.96
CA ASP A 427 3.86 -6.21 13.93
C ASP A 427 3.46 -6.74 12.55
N VAL A 428 2.62 -5.99 11.84
CA VAL A 428 2.08 -6.33 10.53
C VAL A 428 2.21 -5.19 9.54
N VAL A 429 2.25 -5.53 8.26
CA VAL A 429 2.19 -4.58 7.14
C VAL A 429 1.14 -5.03 6.14
N VAL A 430 0.28 -4.10 5.73
CA VAL A 430 -0.68 -4.31 4.65
C VAL A 430 -0.14 -3.63 3.40
N GLU A 431 -0.05 -4.41 2.33
CA GLU A 431 0.30 -3.92 1.00
C GLU A 431 -0.99 -3.76 0.20
N TYR A 432 -1.31 -2.52 -0.19
CA TYR A 432 -2.59 -2.21 -0.83
C TYR A 432 -2.44 -1.01 -1.78
N SER A 433 -3.45 -0.78 -2.61
CA SER A 433 -3.44 0.34 -3.57
C SER A 433 -4.58 1.31 -3.27
N PRO A 434 -4.36 2.38 -2.48
CA PRO A 434 -5.39 3.34 -2.12
C PRO A 434 -5.89 4.11 -3.34
N PHE A 435 -7.17 4.49 -3.29
CA PHE A 435 -7.84 5.34 -4.28
C PHE A 435 -7.80 4.80 -5.73
N VAL A 436 -7.33 3.57 -5.93
CA VAL A 436 -7.18 2.97 -7.26
C VAL A 436 -6.38 3.89 -8.20
N ASN A 437 -5.39 4.59 -7.66
CA ASN A 437 -4.53 5.47 -8.44
C ASN A 437 -3.18 4.80 -8.66
N SER A 438 -2.68 4.87 -9.90
CA SER A 438 -1.42 4.24 -10.24
C SER A 438 -0.21 4.79 -9.48
N SER A 439 -0.33 6.02 -8.99
CA SER A 439 0.69 6.67 -8.16
C SER A 439 0.83 6.03 -6.77
N PHE A 440 -0.19 5.30 -6.31
CA PHE A 440 -0.21 4.68 -4.99
C PHE A 440 -0.20 3.14 -5.03
N PHE A 441 0.08 2.52 -6.19
CA PHE A 441 0.18 1.07 -6.28
C PHE A 441 1.14 0.51 -5.22
N ASN A 442 0.72 -0.55 -4.53
CA ASN A 442 1.52 -1.28 -3.55
C ASN A 442 2.07 -0.40 -2.41
N SER A 443 1.27 0.55 -1.96
CA SER A 443 1.53 1.34 -0.76
C SER A 443 1.54 0.44 0.47
N TRP A 444 2.34 0.82 1.47
CA TRP A 444 2.46 0.09 2.74
C TRP A 444 1.81 0.88 3.87
N SER A 445 1.05 0.18 4.71
CA SER A 445 0.57 0.68 6.00
C SER A 445 0.92 -0.35 7.07
N THR A 446 1.54 0.12 8.15
CA THR A 446 2.04 -0.75 9.23
C THR A 446 1.22 -0.57 10.49
N GLY A 447 1.09 -1.63 11.27
CA GLY A 447 0.39 -1.63 12.54
C GLY A 447 0.70 -2.91 13.30
N ILE A 448 -0.18 -3.31 14.21
CA ILE A 448 -0.10 -4.55 14.97
C ILE A 448 -1.37 -5.39 14.80
N VAL A 449 -1.28 -6.67 15.14
CA VAL A 449 -2.45 -7.49 15.45
C VAL A 449 -3.03 -7.01 16.76
N SER A 450 -4.16 -6.31 16.71
CA SER A 450 -4.82 -5.74 17.87
C SER A 450 -5.53 -6.77 18.72
N GLN A 451 -6.10 -7.82 18.13
CA GLN A 451 -6.70 -8.98 18.82
C GLN A 451 -7.02 -10.10 17.80
N VAL A 452 -7.08 -11.36 18.27
CA VAL A 452 -7.44 -12.56 17.52
C VAL A 452 -8.74 -13.20 18.02
N TYR A 453 -9.51 -13.79 17.11
CA TYR A 453 -10.85 -14.35 17.32
C TYR A 453 -11.05 -15.66 16.55
N GLY A 454 -12.00 -16.47 17.03
CA GLY A 454 -12.38 -17.74 16.41
C GLY A 454 -11.42 -18.89 16.69
N GLU A 455 -11.85 -20.09 16.28
CA GLU A 455 -11.02 -21.29 16.26
C GLU A 455 -9.79 -21.08 15.35
N ASP A 456 -8.64 -21.63 15.73
CA ASP A 456 -7.35 -21.46 15.05
C ASP A 456 -6.94 -20.00 14.75
N SER A 457 -7.48 -19.04 15.52
CA SER A 457 -7.30 -17.61 15.25
C SER A 457 -7.67 -17.25 13.81
N CYS A 458 -8.78 -17.79 13.31
CA CYS A 458 -9.21 -17.61 11.93
C CYS A 458 -9.49 -16.14 11.56
N ILE A 459 -9.81 -15.29 12.54
CA ILE A 459 -10.05 -13.85 12.35
C ILE A 459 -9.13 -13.06 13.26
N PHE A 460 -8.64 -11.93 12.77
CA PHE A 460 -7.91 -10.98 13.60
C PHE A 460 -8.24 -9.53 13.22
N VAL A 461 -8.19 -8.67 14.23
CA VAL A 461 -8.36 -7.22 14.12
C VAL A 461 -6.97 -6.59 14.12
N THR A 462 -6.76 -5.60 13.27
CA THR A 462 -5.52 -4.83 13.20
C THR A 462 -5.80 -3.34 13.22
N ASP A 463 -4.90 -2.55 13.80
CA ASP A 463 -4.97 -1.09 13.81
C ASP A 463 -4.34 -0.44 12.57
N VAL A 464 -4.01 -1.24 11.55
CA VAL A 464 -3.53 -0.73 10.26
C VAL A 464 -4.59 0.14 9.62
N HIS A 465 -4.20 1.38 9.29
CA HIS A 465 -5.07 2.34 8.62
C HIS A 465 -5.22 2.03 7.14
N LEU A 466 -6.46 1.77 6.71
CA LEU A 466 -6.82 1.54 5.32
C LEU A 466 -7.98 2.44 4.89
N PRO A 467 -7.96 2.95 3.64
CA PRO A 467 -9.12 3.58 3.03
C PRO A 467 -10.16 2.53 2.63
N SER A 468 -11.38 2.98 2.32
CA SER A 468 -12.53 2.11 2.07
C SER A 468 -12.37 1.11 0.91
N HIS A 469 -11.39 1.29 0.02
CA HIS A 469 -11.10 0.37 -1.10
C HIS A 469 -10.01 -0.67 -0.77
N GLY A 470 -9.67 -0.85 0.51
CA GLY A 470 -8.62 -1.79 0.96
C GLY A 470 -9.03 -3.26 1.05
N GLY A 471 -10.29 -3.62 0.76
CA GLY A 471 -10.75 -5.01 0.78
C GLY A 471 -9.96 -5.90 -0.20
N GLY A 472 -9.67 -7.13 0.23
CA GLY A 472 -8.89 -8.12 -0.53
C GLY A 472 -7.37 -7.95 -0.46
N SER A 473 -6.87 -6.94 0.26
CA SER A 473 -5.43 -6.67 0.37
C SER A 473 -4.71 -7.71 1.23
N PRO A 474 -3.50 -8.15 0.86
CA PRO A 474 -2.70 -9.05 1.68
C PRO A 474 -2.14 -8.39 2.94
N VAL A 475 -2.17 -9.13 4.04
CA VAL A 475 -1.55 -8.79 5.33
C VAL A 475 -0.31 -9.65 5.51
N TYR A 476 0.84 -9.02 5.75
CA TYR A 476 2.10 -9.69 5.98
C TYR A 476 2.62 -9.43 7.38
N ARG A 477 3.41 -10.37 7.89
CA ARG A 477 4.23 -10.15 9.09
C ARG A 477 5.31 -9.12 8.77
N PHE A 478 5.52 -8.17 9.68
CA PHE A 478 6.54 -7.15 9.54
C PHE A 478 7.59 -7.33 10.63
N LYS A 479 8.83 -7.64 10.23
CA LYS A 479 9.93 -7.90 11.15
C LYS A 479 11.20 -7.23 10.67
N ASN A 480 11.93 -6.57 11.58
CA ASN A 480 13.19 -5.89 11.29
C ASN A 480 13.12 -4.90 10.11
N GLY A 481 11.98 -4.20 9.96
CA GLY A 481 11.77 -3.25 8.87
C GLY A 481 11.47 -3.88 7.51
N CYS A 482 11.26 -5.19 7.45
CA CYS A 482 11.04 -5.94 6.21
C CYS A 482 9.75 -6.76 6.24
N LYS A 483 9.15 -6.92 5.05
CA LYS A 483 8.05 -7.84 4.80
C LYS A 483 8.56 -9.28 4.87
N ASP A 484 7.97 -10.10 5.74
CA ASP A 484 8.39 -11.48 6.00
C ASP A 484 7.44 -12.48 5.31
N SER A 485 6.41 -12.95 6.02
CA SER A 485 5.47 -13.97 5.55
C SER A 485 4.05 -13.46 5.36
N LEU A 486 3.27 -14.09 4.45
CA LEU A 486 1.84 -13.80 4.32
C LEU A 486 1.07 -14.37 5.52
N LEU A 487 0.28 -13.53 6.18
CA LEU A 487 -0.56 -13.92 7.32
C LEU A 487 -2.03 -14.05 6.92
N GLY A 488 -2.53 -13.11 6.12
CA GLY A 488 -3.97 -12.99 5.93
C GLY A 488 -4.39 -12.09 4.80
N ILE A 489 -5.71 -11.88 4.73
CA ILE A 489 -6.37 -11.00 3.77
C ILE A 489 -7.33 -10.06 4.50
N ILE A 490 -7.36 -8.79 4.11
CA ILE A 490 -8.31 -7.80 4.65
C ILE A 490 -9.71 -8.09 4.08
N ILE A 491 -10.68 -8.33 4.96
CA ILE A 491 -12.08 -8.51 4.56
C ILE A 491 -12.87 -7.21 4.72
N GLU A 492 -12.60 -6.42 5.76
CA GLU A 492 -13.23 -5.12 5.99
C GLU A 492 -12.17 -4.07 6.34
N PRO A 493 -11.87 -3.11 5.44
CA PRO A 493 -10.84 -2.11 5.67
C PRO A 493 -11.23 -1.06 6.71
N LYS A 494 -12.53 -0.87 7.01
CA LYS A 494 -12.95 0.09 8.04
C LYS A 494 -14.05 -0.49 8.91
N MET A 495 -13.71 -0.79 10.15
CA MET A 495 -14.69 -1.15 11.16
C MET A 495 -15.34 0.10 11.77
N TRP A 496 -16.67 0.11 11.88
CA TRP A 496 -17.48 1.21 12.40
C TRP A 496 -18.17 0.80 13.69
N ASN A 497 -18.37 1.71 14.63
CA ASN A 497 -19.19 1.48 15.81
C ASN A 497 -20.13 2.67 15.98
N ASN A 498 -21.45 2.46 15.93
CA ASN A 498 -22.45 3.53 16.03
C ASN A 498 -22.18 4.72 15.08
N ASN A 499 -21.83 4.44 13.81
CA ASN A 499 -21.43 5.42 12.80
C ASN A 499 -20.11 6.18 13.08
N VAL A 500 -19.33 5.74 14.06
CA VAL A 500 -17.98 6.26 14.32
C VAL A 500 -16.96 5.25 13.83
N TRP A 501 -16.03 5.67 12.98
CA TRP A 501 -14.96 4.79 12.54
C TRP A 501 -14.04 4.46 13.71
N SER A 502 -13.75 3.17 13.87
CA SER A 502 -13.09 2.62 15.05
C SER A 502 -11.55 2.73 15.00
N GLY A 503 -10.98 3.05 13.83
CA GLY A 503 -9.54 3.04 13.59
C GLY A 503 -8.98 1.66 13.21
N ASN A 504 -9.80 0.60 13.30
CA ASN A 504 -9.37 -0.77 13.04
C ASN A 504 -9.86 -1.31 11.69
N SER A 505 -9.13 -2.31 11.20
CA SER A 505 -9.44 -3.13 10.03
C SER A 505 -9.63 -4.60 10.46
N LEU A 506 -10.47 -5.33 9.73
CA LEU A 506 -10.74 -6.75 9.96
C LEU A 506 -10.05 -7.61 8.91
N ALA A 507 -9.34 -8.63 9.36
CA ALA A 507 -8.59 -9.54 8.53
C ALA A 507 -8.87 -11.00 8.89
N VAL A 508 -8.58 -11.88 7.94
CA VAL A 508 -8.73 -13.33 8.09
C VAL A 508 -7.38 -13.99 7.99
N ASN A 509 -7.11 -14.93 8.88
CA ASN A 509 -5.92 -15.78 8.86
C ASN A 509 -6.01 -16.77 7.68
N LEU A 510 -5.25 -16.49 6.62
CA LEU A 510 -5.35 -17.23 5.38
C LEU A 510 -4.88 -18.68 5.55
N ASN A 511 -3.89 -18.91 6.42
CA ASN A 511 -3.40 -20.26 6.71
C ASN A 511 -4.49 -21.14 7.34
N ALA A 512 -5.19 -20.62 8.37
CA ALA A 512 -6.29 -21.34 9.03
C ALA A 512 -7.42 -21.68 8.05
N VAL A 513 -7.84 -20.69 7.24
CA VAL A 513 -8.90 -20.90 6.24
C VAL A 513 -8.53 -21.95 5.19
N LEU A 514 -7.31 -21.88 4.64
CA LEU A 514 -6.86 -22.83 3.62
C LEU A 514 -6.68 -24.24 4.17
N LYS A 515 -6.14 -24.39 5.39
CA LYS A 515 -6.00 -25.69 6.06
C LYS A 515 -7.35 -26.36 6.30
N HIS A 516 -8.31 -25.61 6.83
CA HIS A 516 -9.66 -26.13 7.09
C HIS A 516 -10.38 -26.51 5.79
N TYR A 517 -10.24 -25.70 4.73
CA TYR A 517 -10.86 -25.98 3.44
C TYR A 517 -10.25 -27.18 2.69
N LEU A 518 -8.92 -27.31 2.71
CA LEU A 518 -8.22 -28.41 2.02
C LEU A 518 -8.35 -29.75 2.76
N GLY A 519 -8.81 -29.73 4.01
CA GLY A 519 -8.82 -30.87 4.90
C GLY A 519 -7.42 -31.13 5.48
N SER A 520 -7.37 -31.58 6.73
CA SER A 520 -6.15 -31.93 7.46
C SER A 520 -5.48 -33.23 6.96
N ASP A 521 -5.27 -33.36 5.64
CA ASP A 521 -4.40 -34.40 5.08
C ASP A 521 -2.95 -33.89 5.10
N ASP A 522 -2.32 -34.03 6.27
CA ASP A 522 -0.94 -33.62 6.60
C ASP A 522 0.14 -34.35 5.75
N SER A 523 -0.26 -35.35 4.95
CA SER A 523 0.66 -36.28 4.27
C SER A 523 1.45 -35.71 3.09
N MET A 524 1.16 -34.49 2.61
CA MET A 524 1.88 -33.83 1.50
C MET A 524 2.74 -32.63 1.90
N LEU A 525 2.70 -32.19 3.16
CA LEU A 525 3.42 -30.98 3.62
C LEU A 525 4.82 -31.28 4.20
N ASP A 526 5.18 -32.57 4.35
CA ASP A 526 6.27 -33.01 5.23
C ASP A 526 7.66 -33.20 4.58
N HIS A 527 7.96 -32.48 3.48
CA HIS A 527 9.27 -32.59 2.81
C HIS A 527 10.14 -31.34 2.82
N ASN A 528 9.73 -30.26 3.50
CA ASN A 528 10.62 -29.10 3.72
C ASN A 528 10.53 -28.49 5.14
N SER A 529 9.81 -29.11 6.08
CA SER A 529 9.76 -28.75 7.50
C SER A 529 11.04 -29.17 8.26
N LEU A 530 12.22 -29.06 7.63
CA LEU A 530 13.48 -29.17 8.34
C LEU A 530 13.92 -27.76 8.78
N ILE A 531 13.72 -27.51 10.07
CA ILE A 531 14.36 -26.47 10.88
C ILE A 531 13.75 -25.06 10.70
N HIS A 532 12.61 -24.83 11.34
CA HIS A 532 12.41 -23.59 12.09
C HIS A 532 11.77 -23.96 13.42
N ASN A 533 12.59 -23.99 14.48
CA ASN A 533 12.09 -24.11 15.84
C ASN A 533 11.04 -23.01 16.06
N GLU A 534 9.82 -23.42 16.36
CA GLU A 534 8.76 -22.55 16.87
C GLU A 534 9.18 -22.05 18.26
N SER A 535 10.04 -21.05 18.30
CA SER A 535 10.09 -20.17 19.45
C SER A 535 8.86 -19.28 19.33
N SER A 536 7.82 -19.56 20.12
CA SER A 536 6.84 -18.56 20.49
C SER A 536 7.62 -17.34 20.97
N GLU A 537 7.73 -16.31 20.14
CA GLU A 537 8.25 -15.02 20.58
C GLU A 537 7.21 -14.54 21.59
N GLU A 538 7.43 -14.82 22.88
CA GLU A 538 6.67 -14.22 23.97
C GLU A 538 6.72 -12.72 23.75
N THR A 539 5.62 -12.19 23.23
CA THR A 539 5.48 -10.76 23.14
C THR A 539 5.15 -10.30 24.55
N TRP A 540 5.79 -9.23 25.04
CA TRP A 540 5.50 -8.72 26.38
C TRP A 540 4.02 -8.32 26.59
N PHE A 541 3.20 -8.31 25.54
CA PHE A 541 1.74 -8.16 25.60
C PHE A 541 1.04 -9.30 26.34
N ASP A 542 1.56 -10.53 26.27
CA ASP A 542 1.01 -11.67 27.01
C ASP A 542 1.09 -11.39 28.54
N ASN A 543 2.08 -10.59 28.97
CA ASN A 543 2.23 -10.16 30.36
C ASN A 543 1.33 -8.97 30.74
N ILE A 544 0.87 -8.15 29.79
CA ILE A 544 -0.05 -7.01 30.04
C ILE A 544 -1.49 -7.47 30.20
N GLY A 545 -1.87 -8.60 29.59
CA GLY A 545 -3.23 -9.16 29.62
C GLY A 545 -3.84 -9.20 31.03
N CYS A 546 -3.00 -9.46 32.04
CA CYS A 546 -3.39 -9.54 33.45
C CYS A 546 -3.18 -8.23 34.25
N SER A 547 -2.96 -7.08 33.59
CA SER A 547 -2.77 -5.77 34.26
C SER A 547 -3.91 -4.78 33.97
N VAL A 548 -4.59 -4.96 32.85
CA VAL A 548 -5.73 -4.14 32.44
C VAL A 548 -7.00 -4.94 32.69
N VAL A 549 -7.99 -4.32 33.32
CA VAL A 549 -9.24 -4.94 33.71
C VAL A 549 -10.42 -4.26 33.04
N ARG A 550 -11.54 -4.97 32.95
CA ARG A 550 -12.82 -4.40 32.60
C ARG A 550 -13.57 -4.00 33.86
N ILE A 551 -14.11 -2.78 33.86
CA ILE A 551 -14.95 -2.25 34.92
C ILE A 551 -16.39 -2.24 34.41
N GLU A 552 -17.30 -2.81 35.18
CA GLU A 552 -18.74 -2.77 34.92
C GLU A 552 -19.48 -2.14 36.09
N MET A 553 -20.42 -1.25 35.76
CA MET A 553 -21.28 -0.57 36.71
C MET A 553 -22.67 -0.41 36.10
N ASP A 554 -23.65 -1.13 36.64
CA ASP A 554 -25.02 -1.15 36.12
C ASP A 554 -25.06 -1.46 34.61
N TYR A 555 -25.34 -0.46 33.77
CA TYR A 555 -25.37 -0.55 32.30
C TYR A 555 -24.13 0.06 31.62
N LEU A 556 -23.23 0.67 32.41
CA LEU A 556 -22.00 1.30 31.95
C LEU A 556 -20.82 0.35 32.12
N TRP A 557 -19.84 0.48 31.24
CA TRP A 557 -18.60 -0.27 31.34
C TRP A 557 -17.44 0.51 30.72
N GLY A 558 -16.23 0.14 31.12
CA GLY A 558 -14.99 0.70 30.62
C GLY A 558 -13.80 -0.16 31.02
N SER A 559 -12.61 0.43 30.96
CA SER A 559 -11.36 -0.23 31.31
C SER A 559 -10.78 0.34 32.60
N GLY A 560 -9.91 -0.42 33.25
CA GLY A 560 -9.17 -0.01 34.43
C GLY A 560 -7.77 -0.62 34.42
N VAL A 561 -6.87 -0.07 35.23
CA VAL A 561 -5.48 -0.51 35.34
C VAL A 561 -5.16 -0.89 36.78
N VAL A 562 -4.62 -2.08 37.00
CA VAL A 562 -4.17 -2.56 38.31
C VAL A 562 -2.87 -1.84 38.69
N LEU A 563 -2.96 -0.93 39.66
CA LEU A 563 -1.82 -0.18 40.19
C LEU A 563 -1.17 -0.86 41.40
N ASN A 564 -1.91 -1.71 42.11
CA ASN A 564 -1.39 -2.49 43.24
C ASN A 564 -2.21 -3.77 43.38
N SER A 565 -1.64 -4.91 43.00
CA SER A 565 -2.34 -6.20 43.02
C SER A 565 -2.66 -6.66 44.45
N ARG A 566 -1.73 -6.51 45.38
CA ARG A 566 -1.89 -6.95 46.79
C ARG A 566 -3.02 -6.21 47.52
N LEU A 567 -3.14 -4.91 47.26
CA LEU A 567 -4.18 -4.07 47.84
C LEU A 567 -5.45 -4.02 46.98
N GLY A 568 -5.42 -4.56 45.77
CA GLY A 568 -6.55 -4.50 44.85
C GLY A 568 -6.84 -3.09 44.33
N VAL A 569 -5.83 -2.21 44.24
CA VAL A 569 -6.01 -0.82 43.80
C VAL A 569 -6.01 -0.76 42.28
N ILE A 570 -7.08 -0.20 41.74
CA ILE A 570 -7.32 -0.05 40.31
C ILE A 570 -7.66 1.40 40.01
N MET A 571 -7.10 1.95 38.94
CA MET A 571 -7.46 3.26 38.42
C MET A 571 -8.24 3.15 37.12
N THR A 572 -9.22 4.02 36.96
CA THR A 572 -10.10 4.10 35.77
C THR A 572 -10.50 5.56 35.55
N CYS A 573 -11.36 5.82 34.56
CA CYS A 573 -11.98 7.13 34.37
C CYS A 573 -13.19 7.32 35.29
N ALA A 574 -13.45 8.54 35.73
CA ALA A 574 -14.62 8.84 36.57
C ALA A 574 -15.94 8.66 35.81
N HIS A 575 -15.99 8.96 34.51
CA HIS A 575 -17.19 8.71 33.71
C HIS A 575 -17.57 7.23 33.61
N VAL A 576 -16.60 6.31 33.69
CA VAL A 576 -16.85 4.85 33.68
C VAL A 576 -17.65 4.43 34.92
N VAL A 577 -17.40 5.11 36.04
CA VAL A 577 -18.13 4.92 37.31
C VAL A 577 -19.21 5.99 37.53
N ASN A 578 -19.66 6.63 36.44
CA ASN A 578 -20.69 7.67 36.43
C ASN A 578 -20.47 8.79 37.47
N TYR A 579 -19.22 9.19 37.68
CA TYR A 579 -18.81 10.23 38.64
C TYR A 579 -19.29 9.98 40.09
N LYS A 580 -19.66 8.74 40.44
CA LYS A 580 -20.09 8.39 41.80
C LYS A 580 -18.87 8.25 42.69
N THR A 581 -18.88 8.94 43.83
CA THR A 581 -17.76 8.93 44.78
C THR A 581 -17.65 7.63 45.58
N VAL A 582 -18.78 6.96 45.81
CA VAL A 582 -18.85 5.65 46.46
C VAL A 582 -19.94 4.81 45.80
N CYS A 583 -19.56 3.74 45.13
CA CYS A 583 -20.48 2.74 44.60
C CYS A 583 -19.79 1.39 44.44
N ASP A 584 -20.59 0.33 44.39
CA ASP A 584 -20.11 -1.01 44.06
C ASP A 584 -19.94 -1.14 42.55
N VAL A 585 -18.88 -1.83 42.15
CA VAL A 585 -18.53 -2.10 40.75
C VAL A 585 -18.08 -3.55 40.61
N VAL A 586 -18.17 -4.08 39.39
CA VAL A 586 -17.67 -5.41 39.08
C VAL A 586 -16.40 -5.26 38.25
N VAL A 587 -15.30 -5.84 38.73
CA VAL A 587 -14.02 -5.89 38.04
C VAL A 587 -13.91 -7.26 37.38
N LYS A 588 -13.74 -7.29 36.07
CA LYS A 588 -13.57 -8.51 35.29
C LYS A 588 -12.21 -8.53 34.61
N CYS A 589 -11.59 -9.69 34.58
CA CYS A 589 -10.42 -9.94 33.75
C CYS A 589 -10.38 -11.42 33.41
N GLU A 590 -10.36 -11.73 32.12
CA GLU A 590 -10.47 -13.10 31.61
C GLU A 590 -11.66 -13.83 32.27
N THR A 591 -11.39 -14.88 33.03
CA THR A 591 -12.40 -15.69 33.75
C THR A 591 -12.69 -15.20 35.17
N SER A 592 -11.90 -14.25 35.68
CA SER A 592 -12.03 -13.75 37.05
C SER A 592 -13.05 -12.61 37.15
N ILE A 593 -13.87 -12.68 38.20
CA ILE A 593 -14.88 -11.67 38.52
C ILE A 593 -14.69 -11.28 39.98
N ASN A 594 -14.33 -10.02 40.23
CA ASN A 594 -14.01 -9.50 41.54
C ASN A 594 -14.94 -8.31 41.88
N PRO A 595 -15.61 -8.32 43.03
CA PRO A 595 -16.34 -7.14 43.49
C PRO A 595 -15.35 -6.05 43.91
N GLY A 596 -15.60 -4.83 43.45
CA GLY A 596 -14.84 -3.64 43.79
C GLY A 596 -15.72 -2.53 44.33
N LYS A 597 -15.10 -1.57 45.01
CA LYS A 597 -15.76 -0.39 45.52
C LYS A 597 -14.99 0.85 45.08
N VAL A 598 -15.71 1.82 44.54
CA VAL A 598 -15.15 3.14 44.23
C VAL A 598 -14.86 3.85 45.55
N VAL A 599 -13.61 4.31 45.72
CA VAL A 599 -13.15 5.06 46.90
C VAL A 599 -12.87 6.52 46.57
N PHE A 600 -12.68 6.83 45.29
CA PHE A 600 -12.50 8.18 44.79
C PHE A 600 -13.03 8.28 43.36
N SER A 601 -13.64 9.41 43.03
CA SER A 601 -14.07 9.76 41.68
C SER A 601 -14.07 11.27 41.54
N SER A 602 -13.42 11.81 40.51
CA SER A 602 -13.48 13.23 40.17
C SER A 602 -14.93 13.62 39.83
N LYS A 603 -15.30 14.88 40.07
CA LYS A 603 -16.64 15.38 39.75
C LYS A 603 -16.77 15.73 38.27
N LEU A 604 -18.00 15.67 37.76
CA LEU A 604 -18.31 16.15 36.42
C LEU A 604 -17.84 17.61 36.25
N GLY A 605 -16.99 17.85 35.26
CA GLY A 605 -16.43 19.17 34.94
C GLY A 605 -15.06 19.48 35.58
N GLU A 606 -14.51 18.59 36.40
CA GLU A 606 -13.10 18.65 36.80
C GLU A 606 -12.18 18.32 35.62
N VAL A 607 -10.91 18.73 35.72
CA VAL A 607 -9.96 18.64 34.60
C VAL A 607 -9.57 17.19 34.30
N TYR A 608 -9.26 16.42 35.35
CA TYR A 608 -8.80 15.04 35.23
C TYR A 608 -9.94 14.09 35.57
N ASP A 609 -10.37 13.34 34.57
CA ASP A 609 -11.45 12.36 34.65
C ASP A 609 -10.88 11.02 35.16
N LEU A 610 -10.70 10.94 36.48
CA LEU A 610 -10.06 9.81 37.15
C LEU A 610 -10.88 9.30 38.35
N ALA A 611 -10.87 7.99 38.53
CA ALA A 611 -11.44 7.32 39.68
C ALA A 611 -10.53 6.18 40.18
N ILE A 612 -10.64 5.86 41.47
CA ILE A 612 -9.94 4.75 42.11
C ILE A 612 -10.96 3.76 42.67
N ILE A 613 -10.70 2.49 42.37
CA ILE A 613 -11.45 1.33 42.85
C ILE A 613 -10.53 0.49 43.73
N ILE A 614 -11.08 -0.04 44.82
CA ILE A 614 -10.43 -1.06 45.64
C ILE A 614 -11.25 -2.35 45.55
N THR A 615 -10.61 -3.46 45.17
CA THR A 615 -11.26 -4.77 45.16
C THR A 615 -11.37 -5.34 46.57
N LYS A 616 -12.39 -6.15 46.80
CA LYS A 616 -12.59 -6.82 48.10
C LYS A 616 -11.47 -7.81 48.44
N PHE A 617 -10.86 -8.40 47.41
CA PHE A 617 -9.81 -9.40 47.54
C PHE A 617 -8.55 -8.95 46.77
N PRO A 618 -7.35 -9.35 47.22
CA PRO A 618 -6.13 -9.18 46.47
C PRO A 618 -6.23 -9.79 45.08
N LEU A 619 -5.57 -9.15 44.12
CA LEU A 619 -5.48 -9.55 42.73
C LEU A 619 -4.14 -10.27 42.48
N ASP A 620 -3.82 -11.29 43.30
CA ASP A 620 -2.47 -11.89 43.32
C ASP A 620 -2.03 -12.51 41.98
N SER A 621 -2.98 -12.90 41.12
CA SER A 621 -2.73 -13.38 39.75
C SER A 621 -2.49 -12.28 38.73
N PHE A 622 -2.63 -11.00 39.12
CA PHE A 622 -2.54 -9.85 38.24
C PHE A 622 -1.18 -9.19 38.34
N MET A 623 -0.66 -8.76 37.18
CA MET A 623 0.57 -8.01 37.12
C MET A 623 0.28 -6.54 37.48
N GLN A 624 1.17 -5.97 38.29
CA GLN A 624 1.11 -4.56 38.67
C GLN A 624 1.88 -3.73 37.64
N LEU A 625 1.24 -2.70 37.08
CA LEU A 625 1.93 -1.77 36.19
C LEU A 625 2.65 -0.67 36.98
N GLU A 626 3.92 -0.45 36.64
CA GLU A 626 4.71 0.64 37.22
C GLU A 626 4.39 1.96 36.50
N ILE A 627 4.03 2.99 37.27
CA ILE A 627 3.89 4.35 36.76
C ILE A 627 5.27 4.93 36.46
N SER A 628 5.47 5.35 35.21
CA SER A 628 6.69 6.01 34.74
C SER A 628 6.98 7.28 35.53
N LYS A 629 8.25 7.45 35.92
CA LYS A 629 8.77 8.72 36.48
C LYS A 629 9.03 9.75 35.39
N ASP A 630 9.51 9.31 34.23
CA ASP A 630 9.90 10.20 33.15
C ASP A 630 8.67 10.75 32.44
N PHE A 631 8.75 12.02 32.04
CA PHE A 631 7.71 12.66 31.27
C PHE A 631 7.56 12.03 29.88
N PRO A 632 6.33 11.97 29.34
CA PRO A 632 6.11 11.55 27.97
C PRO A 632 6.83 12.46 26.96
N ILE A 633 7.33 11.89 25.86
CA ILE A 633 8.13 12.58 24.85
C ILE A 633 7.42 12.49 23.50
N LYS A 634 7.24 13.64 22.82
CA LYS A 634 6.65 13.67 21.48
C LYS A 634 7.45 12.78 20.51
N GLY A 635 6.74 11.91 19.80
CA GLY A 635 7.30 10.97 18.82
C GLY A 635 7.68 9.60 19.39
N GLU A 636 7.67 9.41 20.72
CA GLU A 636 7.95 8.10 21.30
C GLU A 636 6.82 7.10 20.98
N THR A 637 7.19 5.83 20.75
CA THR A 637 6.24 4.74 20.51
C THR A 637 5.51 4.39 21.80
N VAL A 638 4.18 4.32 21.69
CA VAL A 638 3.29 4.00 22.81
C VAL A 638 2.25 2.99 22.37
N TYR A 639 1.70 2.27 23.34
CA TYR A 639 0.69 1.26 23.15
C TYR A 639 -0.51 1.57 24.04
N SER A 640 -1.71 1.57 23.49
CA SER A 640 -2.93 1.62 24.29
C SER A 640 -3.48 0.22 24.48
N ALA A 641 -3.90 -0.10 25.69
CA ALA A 641 -4.55 -1.37 26.02
C ALA A 641 -5.85 -1.10 26.79
N GLY A 642 -6.95 -1.68 26.34
CA GLY A 642 -8.26 -1.53 26.96
C GLY A 642 -9.28 -2.52 26.41
N PHE A 643 -10.36 -2.71 27.12
CA PHE A 643 -11.48 -3.51 26.65
C PHE A 643 -12.35 -2.66 25.76
N SER A 644 -12.66 -3.14 24.56
CA SER A 644 -13.68 -2.54 23.72
C SER A 644 -14.53 -3.62 23.05
N TRP A 645 -15.53 -3.18 22.30
CA TRP A 645 -16.33 -4.03 21.42
C TRP A 645 -15.51 -4.33 20.14
N PRO A 646 -15.53 -5.51 19.44
CA PRO A 646 -16.52 -6.60 19.29
C PRO A 646 -16.72 -7.53 20.48
N ASN A 647 -15.66 -7.81 21.24
CA ASN A 647 -15.74 -8.73 22.37
C ASN A 647 -15.22 -8.04 23.62
N THR A 648 -16.15 -7.67 24.47
CA THR A 648 -15.88 -6.95 25.72
C THR A 648 -15.15 -7.81 26.77
N SER A 649 -14.90 -9.09 26.49
CA SER A 649 -14.13 -9.99 27.36
C SER A 649 -12.67 -10.14 26.92
N LYS A 650 -12.29 -9.59 25.75
CA LYS A 650 -10.93 -9.67 25.21
C LYS A 650 -10.27 -8.29 25.21
N LEU A 651 -9.02 -8.23 25.65
CA LEU A 651 -8.22 -6.99 25.64
C LEU A 651 -7.96 -6.55 24.20
N LEU A 652 -8.10 -5.26 23.88
CA LEU A 652 -7.76 -4.69 22.58
C LEU A 652 -6.50 -3.83 22.74
N VAL A 653 -5.53 -4.00 21.85
CA VAL A 653 -4.27 -3.26 21.86
C VAL A 653 -4.09 -2.47 20.56
N SER A 654 -3.55 -1.26 20.66
CA SER A 654 -3.15 -0.46 19.50
C SER A 654 -1.78 0.19 19.70
N LYS A 655 -0.98 0.23 18.64
CA LYS A 655 0.33 0.88 18.55
C LYS A 655 0.18 2.28 17.96
N GLY A 656 0.91 3.22 18.54
CA GLY A 656 0.94 4.59 18.04
C GLY A 656 2.15 5.35 18.55
N VAL A 657 2.07 6.67 18.47
CA VAL A 657 3.09 7.58 18.98
C VAL A 657 2.46 8.66 19.84
N VAL A 658 3.23 9.21 20.77
CA VAL A 658 2.86 10.47 21.44
C VAL A 658 2.89 11.59 20.41
N SER A 659 1.72 12.07 20.00
CA SER A 659 1.59 13.11 18.98
C SER A 659 1.89 14.50 19.54
N ARG A 660 1.52 14.76 20.81
CA ARG A 660 1.80 16.01 21.51
C ARG A 660 1.74 15.82 23.02
N VAL A 661 2.54 16.61 23.74
CA VAL A 661 2.45 16.77 25.19
C VAL A 661 2.13 18.24 25.45
N ILE A 662 1.06 18.51 26.19
CA ILE A 662 0.69 19.86 26.62
C ILE A 662 1.25 20.08 28.01
N ILE A 663 2.04 21.14 28.14
CA ILE A 663 2.72 21.49 29.38
C ILE A 663 2.04 22.72 30.00
N ASP A 664 1.88 22.71 31.32
CA ASP A 664 1.42 23.84 32.14
C ASP A 664 2.27 23.91 33.40
N ASN A 665 2.81 25.08 33.75
CA ASN A 665 3.72 25.26 34.88
C ASN A 665 4.85 24.19 34.94
N ASN A 666 5.48 23.91 33.79
CA ASN A 666 6.49 22.86 33.59
C ASN A 666 6.04 21.41 33.85
N MET A 667 4.75 21.16 34.04
CA MET A 667 4.19 19.83 34.24
C MET A 667 3.39 19.37 33.01
N PRO A 668 3.48 18.09 32.60
CA PRO A 668 2.69 17.55 31.49
C PRO A 668 1.24 17.35 31.93
N VAL A 669 0.34 18.22 31.47
CA VAL A 669 -1.08 18.19 31.88
C VAL A 669 -1.98 17.43 30.91
N MET A 670 -1.52 17.13 29.69
CA MET A 670 -2.26 16.28 28.75
C MET A 670 -1.30 15.65 27.75
N VAL A 671 -1.50 14.36 27.46
CA VAL A 671 -0.84 13.65 26.37
C VAL A 671 -1.85 13.38 25.27
N THR A 672 -1.47 13.63 24.02
CA THR A 672 -2.22 13.16 22.86
C THR A 672 -1.45 12.05 22.15
N THR A 673 -2.15 11.04 21.68
CA THR A 673 -1.57 9.84 21.03
C THR A 673 -2.28 9.52 19.71
N THR A 674 -1.57 8.80 18.83
CA THR A 674 -2.14 8.24 17.59
C THR A 674 -2.70 6.83 17.72
N CYS A 675 -2.59 6.20 18.88
CA CYS A 675 -3.20 4.89 19.16
C CYS A 675 -4.71 4.93 18.91
N CYS A 676 -5.28 3.86 18.36
CA CYS A 676 -6.73 3.67 18.26
C CYS A 676 -7.32 3.45 19.64
N ILE A 677 -8.08 4.42 20.15
CA ILE A 677 -8.81 4.31 21.41
C ILE A 677 -10.29 4.42 21.10
N GLN A 678 -11.03 3.38 21.48
CA GLN A 678 -12.46 3.25 21.22
C GLN A 678 -13.27 3.43 22.51
N PRO A 679 -14.58 3.72 22.42
CA PRO A 679 -15.46 3.63 23.58
C PRO A 679 -15.31 2.29 24.30
N GLY A 680 -15.17 2.34 25.63
CA GLY A 680 -14.83 1.18 26.46
C GLY A 680 -13.34 1.09 26.82
N CYS A 681 -12.42 1.50 25.94
CA CYS A 681 -10.98 1.53 26.27
C CYS A 681 -10.64 2.65 27.26
N SER A 682 -11.52 3.63 27.45
CA SER A 682 -11.36 4.70 28.44
C SER A 682 -11.16 4.12 29.84
N GLY A 683 -10.19 4.68 30.56
CA GLY A 683 -9.74 4.16 31.84
C GLY A 683 -8.68 3.05 31.75
N GLY A 684 -8.36 2.59 30.54
CA GLY A 684 -7.32 1.58 30.29
C GLY A 684 -5.89 2.13 30.42
N ALA A 685 -4.93 1.45 29.80
CA ALA A 685 -3.52 1.79 29.91
C ALA A 685 -2.99 2.48 28.64
N LEU A 686 -2.18 3.53 28.82
CA LEU A 686 -1.25 4.03 27.82
C LEU A 686 0.18 3.70 28.28
N LEU A 687 0.86 2.85 27.52
CA LEU A 687 2.11 2.19 27.90
C LEU A 687 3.25 2.57 26.95
N ARG A 688 4.47 2.61 27.47
CA ARG A 688 5.69 2.59 26.65
C ARG A 688 6.01 1.18 26.18
N ALA A 689 6.93 1.07 25.22
CA ALA A 689 7.44 -0.21 24.73
C ALA A 689 8.11 -1.08 25.81
N ASN A 690 8.54 -0.50 26.93
CA ASN A 690 9.08 -1.20 28.08
C ASN A 690 8.01 -1.62 29.11
N GLY A 691 6.73 -1.41 28.82
CA GLY A 691 5.61 -1.76 29.69
C GLY A 691 5.30 -0.75 30.80
N GLN A 692 6.03 0.37 30.91
CA GLN A 692 5.72 1.39 31.92
C GLN A 692 4.45 2.17 31.56
N LEU A 693 3.62 2.44 32.56
CA LEU A 693 2.39 3.20 32.44
C LEU A 693 2.68 4.70 32.46
N ILE A 694 2.33 5.37 31.36
CA ILE A 694 2.55 6.82 31.21
C ILE A 694 1.25 7.63 31.33
N GLY A 695 0.09 7.01 31.10
CA GLY A 695 -1.18 7.71 31.17
C GLY A 695 -2.42 6.83 31.15
N ILE A 696 -3.57 7.45 31.44
CA ILE A 696 -4.90 6.85 31.35
C ILE A 696 -5.64 7.48 30.16
N PRO A 697 -6.00 6.71 29.12
CA PRO A 697 -6.85 7.19 28.03
C PRO A 697 -8.22 7.64 28.52
N VAL A 698 -8.67 8.82 28.11
CA VAL A 698 -9.96 9.40 28.56
C VAL A 698 -10.94 9.57 27.41
N MET A 699 -10.53 10.27 26.35
CA MET A 699 -11.43 10.69 25.28
C MET A 699 -10.76 10.66 23.90
N SER A 700 -11.59 10.53 22.88
CA SER A 700 -11.23 10.79 21.48
C SER A 700 -11.56 12.24 21.11
N LEU A 701 -10.69 12.87 20.32
CA LEU A 701 -10.89 14.24 19.87
C LEU A 701 -11.92 14.32 18.73
N SER A 702 -12.94 15.16 18.87
CA SER A 702 -13.98 15.33 17.84
C SER A 702 -13.76 16.57 16.95
N HIS A 703 -14.30 16.51 15.72
CA HIS A 703 -14.36 17.66 14.83
C HIS A 703 -15.33 18.73 15.35
N THR A 704 -14.98 20.00 15.20
CA THR A 704 -15.80 21.14 15.69
C THR A 704 -17.12 21.33 14.95
N THR A 705 -17.22 20.85 13.70
CA THR A 705 -18.41 21.01 12.85
C THR A 705 -19.38 19.83 12.99
N ASP A 706 -18.85 18.60 13.03
CA ASP A 706 -19.66 17.39 12.86
C ASP A 706 -19.69 16.51 14.12
N CYS A 707 -18.96 16.90 15.17
CA CYS A 707 -18.78 16.15 16.43
C CYS A 707 -18.33 14.69 16.25
N SER A 708 -17.85 14.29 15.08
CA SER A 708 -17.34 12.95 14.82
C SER A 708 -15.97 12.76 15.49
N PRO A 709 -15.78 11.69 16.29
CA PRO A 709 -14.48 11.38 16.89
C PRO A 709 -13.44 11.03 15.82
N HIS A 710 -12.20 11.50 16.00
CA HIS A 710 -11.05 10.97 15.28
C HIS A 710 -10.46 9.80 16.06
N SER A 711 -10.55 8.61 15.47
CA SER A 711 -10.04 7.36 16.05
C SER A 711 -8.55 7.38 16.37
N HIS A 712 -7.74 8.21 15.71
CA HIS A 712 -6.28 8.29 15.88
C HIS A 712 -5.79 9.60 16.50
N TYR A 713 -6.66 10.37 17.14
CA TYR A 713 -6.25 11.54 17.90
C TYR A 713 -6.96 11.50 19.24
N ASN A 714 -6.31 10.83 20.20
CA ASN A 714 -6.90 10.56 21.51
C ASN A 714 -6.09 11.23 22.62
N CYS A 715 -6.76 11.56 23.71
CA CYS A 715 -6.18 12.20 24.87
C CYS A 715 -6.06 11.23 26.04
N ALA A 716 -4.98 11.37 26.80
CA ALA A 716 -4.72 10.65 28.03
C ALA A 716 -4.29 11.61 29.15
N VAL A 717 -4.69 11.29 30.39
CA VAL A 717 -4.17 11.94 31.59
C VAL A 717 -2.77 11.42 31.88
N PRO A 718 -1.73 12.27 31.96
CA PRO A 718 -0.38 11.83 32.28
C PRO A 718 -0.29 11.42 33.76
N LEU A 719 0.16 10.20 34.04
CA LEU A 719 0.20 9.69 35.41
C LEU A 719 1.46 10.03 36.19
N CYS A 720 2.51 10.48 35.53
CA CYS A 720 3.70 11.00 36.21
C CYS A 720 3.36 12.17 37.17
N LEU A 721 2.24 12.87 36.95
CA LEU A 721 1.73 13.92 37.85
C LEU A 721 1.30 13.40 39.23
N PHE A 722 0.79 12.18 39.27
CA PHE A 722 0.10 11.63 40.45
C PHE A 722 0.84 10.45 41.08
N ARG A 723 1.98 10.06 40.50
CA ARG A 723 2.76 8.90 40.91
C ARG A 723 3.04 8.89 42.41
N ASP A 724 3.59 9.97 42.94
CA ASP A 724 4.00 10.02 44.35
C ASP A 724 2.80 9.97 45.31
N VAL A 725 1.70 10.63 44.93
CA VAL A 725 0.42 10.60 45.67
C VAL A 725 -0.17 9.19 45.68
N ILE A 726 -0.16 8.50 44.53
CA ILE A 726 -0.67 7.13 44.40
C ILE A 726 0.22 6.15 45.18
N ASP A 727 1.54 6.28 45.09
CA ASP A 727 2.49 5.45 45.84
C ASP A 727 2.32 5.66 47.35
N GLU A 728 2.09 6.89 47.80
CA GLU A 728 1.82 7.21 49.21
C GLU A 728 0.47 6.65 49.66
N PHE A 729 -0.59 6.82 48.88
CA PHE A 729 -1.89 6.21 49.12
C PHE A 729 -1.79 4.68 49.26
N CYS A 730 -1.04 4.02 48.38
CA CYS A 730 -0.80 2.58 48.47
C CYS A 730 -0.02 2.18 49.73
N ARG A 731 0.75 3.09 50.34
CA ARG A 731 1.49 2.83 51.60
C ARG A 731 0.67 3.12 52.85
N THR A 732 -0.14 4.18 52.85
CA THR A 732 -0.84 4.68 54.04
C THR A 732 -2.31 4.29 54.10
N ALA A 733 -2.91 3.92 52.95
CA ALA A 733 -4.35 3.77 52.76
C ALA A 733 -5.17 5.02 53.12
N ASP A 734 -4.54 6.21 53.14
CA ASP A 734 -5.21 7.47 53.45
C ASP A 734 -5.93 8.04 52.22
N ILE A 735 -7.27 7.93 52.22
CA ILE A 735 -8.15 8.40 51.14
C ILE A 735 -8.06 9.91 50.95
N SER A 736 -7.69 10.68 51.98
CA SER A 736 -7.62 12.16 51.87
C SER A 736 -6.60 12.65 50.84
N LEU A 737 -5.54 11.86 50.61
CA LEU A 737 -4.51 12.11 49.59
C LEU A 737 -5.08 12.14 48.16
N LEU A 738 -6.17 11.40 47.92
CA LEU A 738 -6.78 11.30 46.60
C LEU A 738 -7.43 12.62 46.16
N SER A 739 -7.67 13.56 47.08
CA SER A 739 -8.12 14.91 46.75
C SER A 739 -7.14 15.64 45.81
N CYS A 740 -5.86 15.29 45.82
CA CYS A 740 -4.85 15.85 44.91
C CYS A 740 -5.02 15.43 43.44
N LEU A 741 -5.82 14.40 43.15
CA LEU A 741 -6.18 14.02 41.77
C LEU A 741 -7.17 15.01 41.15
N THR A 742 -7.80 15.86 41.97
CA THR A 742 -8.70 16.91 41.50
C THR A 742 -7.91 18.20 41.26
N THR A 743 -8.25 18.92 40.19
CA THR A 743 -7.68 20.25 39.94
C THR A 743 -8.75 21.13 39.32
N THR A 744 -8.92 22.34 39.85
CA THR A 744 -9.89 23.34 39.36
C THR A 744 -9.20 24.55 38.72
N GLU A 745 -7.88 24.50 38.55
CA GLU A 745 -7.09 25.59 37.97
C GLU A 745 -7.59 25.99 36.58
N SER A 746 -7.92 27.27 36.44
CA SER A 746 -8.54 27.80 35.22
C SER A 746 -7.66 27.67 33.96
N GLY A 747 -6.32 27.68 34.12
CA GLY A 747 -5.36 27.54 33.02
C GLY A 747 -5.34 26.14 32.42
N THR A 748 -5.15 25.12 33.25
CA THR A 748 -5.21 23.71 32.86
C THR A 748 -6.61 23.33 32.37
N MET A 749 -7.65 23.82 33.05
CA MET A 749 -9.03 23.61 32.66
C MET A 749 -9.34 24.21 31.29
N ARG A 750 -8.81 25.38 30.91
CA ARG A 750 -8.97 25.93 29.55
C ARG A 750 -8.32 25.05 28.48
N LYS A 751 -7.15 24.46 28.77
CA LYS A 751 -6.43 23.56 27.86
C LYS A 751 -7.23 22.27 27.56
N TRP A 752 -7.91 21.72 28.57
CA TRP A 752 -8.83 20.58 28.41
C TRP A 752 -10.20 20.99 27.84
N LYS A 753 -10.76 22.13 28.26
CA LYS A 753 -12.08 22.65 27.81
C LYS A 753 -12.14 23.10 26.36
N MET A 754 -11.01 23.37 25.69
CA MET A 754 -11.02 23.66 24.25
C MET A 754 -11.66 22.54 23.41
N LYS A 755 -11.98 21.38 24.00
CA LYS A 755 -12.47 20.20 23.28
C LYS A 755 -13.63 19.45 23.97
N ASN A 756 -14.14 19.93 25.11
CA ASN A 756 -15.28 19.32 25.80
C ASN A 756 -16.61 19.67 25.12
N LYS A 757 -16.98 18.90 24.10
CA LYS A 757 -18.37 18.49 23.90
C LYS A 757 -18.40 16.97 24.01
N LEU A 758 -18.26 16.45 25.23
CA LEU A 758 -18.70 15.10 25.57
C LEU A 758 -20.22 15.13 25.71
#